data_AF-A0A2N3T3I4-F1
#
_entry.id   AF-A0A2N3T3I4-F1
#
_cell.length_a   1.000
_cell.length_b   1.000
_cell.length_c   1.000
_cell.angle_alpha   90.00
_cell.angle_beta   90.00
_cell.angle_gamma   90.00
#
_symmetry.space_group_name_H-M   'P 1'
#
loop_
_entity.id
_entity.type
_entity.pdbx_description
1 polymer ?
#
loop_
_entity_poly.entity_id
_entity_poly.type
_entity_poly.pdbx_seq_one_letter_code
_entity_poly.pdbx_strand_id
1 'polypeptide(L)'
;MKKSYKNPISILGFTSKVAPVSSTFAFVSMILLSTGLFAQSKQQKQQIVQQSNLAKLNLLQTSYANTTVTQKQEAIQAAKKNGWKVRIEAANGGFGELQKLGPNGEPIYYVPYNVSAAKSTRANHINSGGSLGLNLDGQNMTAHVWDGGPTKPTHQEFDGAGGNNRVTIGDGVTTIVRNSNHAQHVTGTIMASGANANAKGMASQAKAKTYEWNNDKTEATNAASNGMLLSNHSYGYGAPQIPDQYFGAYIDESRDWDQIMYNAPFYLMVAAAGNDGDDNSSNAQPLDGNSSYDKLSGHSTSKNNLVVANARDANVNNDGTLNSVTINSGSSEGPTDDLRIKPDITGNGTGVYSSTTDSDSSYSSYTGTSMASPNVTGTLLLLQQHYNNINSNYMKAATLKGLALHTADDIGPSGPDAVHGWGLLNAKVAAEAITNKGTVSKIEELTLTSGQTYTVTVDSDGSSPLLASISWTDRAGTAVTATNSSTAVLVNDLDIRVTKGSTTSNPYKLTSITTNATGDNTVDPYERVDVANASGTYTITVTHKGTLTGGSQNFSLIVTGLTGTATVCTATVPTGVSSSAVGSDTATIGWTAVAGATYDVRYRQTGASSWTTVAASGTSNAITGLSATTAYEAQVRSKCADGTTSDYSTSVNFTTTDVQLNYCASNGKKTNDEYIGKVQVGTINKTSTAGSGGYSDFTAESTNLSKGGANTITITPTWPGTTYDEGYSVWIDYNQDGDFADTGEQVWTKAASKTTPVSGSFTVPATAKDGNTRMRVSMKYNGTPNPCESFDYGEVEDYTVVIGGSGGTDTQAPSAPAGLTASNVAQTTLTLSWNAATDNVGVTGYDVYQGTTNLGSVTATTRNITGLTANTAYQFTVKAKDAAGNVSAASNTLDVTTTGGSSDPCAGVDPYNSSVNYQVGDRVTFQGSLYELTSTGWNNLGACGAFFATTAFSVTATAPPFNEQLKAYPNPVSGTIINIDTHNLSSKEYVIFNILGQTVDQGTFINKINVQELKSGSYFVKVGDKTAQFVKQ
;
A
#
# COMPACT_ATOMS: atom_id res chain seq x y z
N MET A 1 -41.68 71.79 -31.04
CA MET A 1 -40.32 72.05 -30.51
C MET A 1 -40.40 72.12 -28.99
N LYS A 2 -39.47 71.53 -28.23
CA LYS A 2 -39.59 71.31 -26.76
C LYS A 2 -38.85 72.36 -25.91
N LYS A 3 -39.19 72.46 -24.62
CA LYS A 3 -38.68 73.44 -23.63
C LYS A 3 -37.84 72.79 -22.51
N SER A 4 -36.87 73.54 -21.98
CA SER A 4 -36.44 73.58 -20.54
C SER A 4 -35.72 72.35 -19.93
N TYR A 5 -34.97 72.47 -18.81
CA TYR A 5 -34.74 73.61 -17.88
C TYR A 5 -33.32 73.62 -17.24
N LYS A 6 -32.92 74.81 -16.72
CA LYS A 6 -31.86 75.25 -15.73
C LYS A 6 -30.80 74.25 -15.21
N ASN A 7 -29.51 74.59 -15.00
CA ASN A 7 -28.76 75.75 -14.41
C ASN A 7 -28.68 75.84 -12.85
N PRO A 8 -27.55 76.37 -12.26
CA PRO A 8 -26.95 75.78 -11.04
C PRO A 8 -26.41 76.80 -9.98
N ILE A 9 -25.51 76.31 -9.08
CA ILE A 9 -24.45 77.04 -8.31
C ILE A 9 -24.84 77.87 -7.04
N SER A 10 -24.47 77.31 -5.86
CA SER A 10 -23.90 77.97 -4.63
C SER A 10 -24.71 79.08 -3.89
N ILE A 11 -24.39 79.56 -2.67
CA ILE A 11 -23.24 79.44 -1.73
C ILE A 11 -23.69 79.79 -0.29
N LEU A 12 -22.82 79.64 0.74
CA LEU A 12 -23.01 79.98 2.19
C LEU A 12 -24.10 79.17 2.96
N GLY A 13 -23.95 78.81 4.25
CA GLY A 13 -22.79 78.83 5.15
C GLY A 13 -23.09 79.36 6.56
N PHE A 14 -22.89 78.56 7.62
CA PHE A 14 -22.89 79.06 9.01
C PHE A 14 -21.95 78.32 9.98
N THR A 15 -21.34 79.13 10.85
CA THR A 15 -20.37 78.92 11.95
C THR A 15 -21.07 78.55 13.28
N SER A 16 -20.43 78.09 14.39
CA SER A 16 -19.06 77.58 14.70
C SER A 16 -18.90 77.21 16.20
N LYS A 17 -17.75 76.62 16.58
CA LYS A 17 -17.08 76.66 17.92
C LYS A 17 -17.74 75.83 19.06
N VAL A 18 -17.04 75.42 20.14
CA VAL A 18 -15.67 75.70 20.66
C VAL A 18 -14.91 74.38 21.00
N ALA A 19 -13.58 74.40 21.11
CA ALA A 19 -12.70 73.30 21.58
C ALA A 19 -12.34 73.45 23.10
N PRO A 20 -11.43 72.62 23.70
CA PRO A 20 -9.96 72.88 23.60
C PRO A 20 -9.05 71.61 23.51
N VAL A 21 -7.93 71.62 22.76
CA VAL A 21 -6.49 71.75 23.20
C VAL A 21 -6.00 70.57 24.09
N SER A 22 -4.92 69.81 23.82
CA SER A 22 -3.91 69.74 22.71
C SER A 22 -3.38 68.27 22.56
N SER A 23 -2.17 67.82 22.11
CA SER A 23 -0.79 68.36 21.98
C SER A 23 0.09 67.63 20.94
N THR A 24 0.96 68.40 20.26
CA THR A 24 2.39 68.19 19.93
C THR A 24 2.98 66.80 19.57
N PHE A 25 3.18 66.59 18.26
CA PHE A 25 4.42 66.14 17.56
C PHE A 25 5.27 64.89 17.96
N ALA A 26 5.60 64.13 16.90
CA ALA A 26 6.93 63.57 16.55
C ALA A 26 7.29 62.06 16.79
N PHE A 27 7.20 61.32 15.68
CA PHE A 27 8.24 60.41 15.09
C PHE A 27 8.62 59.03 15.70
N VAL A 28 8.31 58.01 14.87
CA VAL A 28 9.19 56.89 14.41
C VAL A 28 9.13 55.50 15.10
N SER A 29 8.95 54.49 14.22
CA SER A 29 9.26 53.04 14.25
C SER A 29 9.35 52.30 15.61
N MET A 30 8.64 51.19 15.84
CA MET A 30 8.62 50.00 14.98
C MET A 30 7.34 49.15 15.15
N ILE A 31 6.54 48.99 14.09
CA ILE A 31 5.63 47.83 13.92
C ILE A 31 5.62 47.46 12.44
N LEU A 32 6.33 46.39 12.05
CA LEU A 32 6.16 45.71 10.76
C LEU A 32 6.91 44.37 10.75
N LEU A 33 6.16 43.25 10.73
CA LEU A 33 6.47 41.93 10.13
C LEU A 33 5.55 40.87 10.78
N SER A 34 4.76 40.07 10.07
CA SER A 34 4.04 40.30 8.81
C SER A 34 2.98 39.21 8.64
N THR A 35 1.73 39.56 8.33
CA THR A 35 0.75 38.58 7.84
C THR A 35 1.11 38.16 6.42
N GLY A 36 1.50 36.89 6.24
CA GLY A 36 1.89 36.32 4.95
C GLY A 36 0.68 36.04 4.05
N LEU A 37 0.14 37.08 3.40
CA LEU A 37 -0.91 36.94 2.39
C LEU A 37 -0.35 36.79 0.97
N PHE A 38 -1.14 36.09 0.15
CA PHE A 38 -1.33 36.23 -1.30
C PHE A 38 -0.62 37.42 -1.98
N ALA A 39 0.10 37.13 -3.07
CA ALA A 39 0.45 37.98 -4.22
C ALA A 39 0.76 39.50 -4.00
N GLN A 40 1.99 39.91 -4.35
CA GLN A 40 2.54 41.29 -4.34
C GLN A 40 1.54 42.44 -4.13
N SER A 41 1.63 43.10 -2.97
CA SER A 41 0.77 44.21 -2.60
C SER A 41 0.98 45.45 -3.48
N LYS A 42 -0.03 46.34 -3.53
CA LYS A 42 0.08 47.63 -4.26
C LYS A 42 1.25 48.49 -3.76
N GLN A 43 1.58 48.44 -2.47
CA GLN A 43 2.72 49.18 -1.91
C GLN A 43 4.07 48.56 -2.31
N GLN A 44 4.19 47.23 -2.35
CA GLN A 44 5.39 46.57 -2.88
C GLN A 44 5.62 46.94 -4.36
N LYS A 45 4.56 46.94 -5.18
CA LYS A 45 4.64 47.42 -6.56
C LYS A 45 5.02 48.90 -6.67
N GLN A 46 4.54 49.76 -5.76
CA GLN A 46 4.96 51.17 -5.70
C GLN A 46 6.43 51.36 -5.30
N GLN A 47 6.97 50.53 -4.39
CA GLN A 47 8.38 50.56 -4.01
C GLN A 47 9.30 50.10 -5.17
N ILE A 48 8.93 49.03 -5.89
CA ILE A 48 9.64 48.57 -7.09
C ILE A 48 9.63 49.66 -8.19
N VAL A 49 8.50 50.34 -8.36
CA VAL A 49 8.34 51.49 -9.26
C VAL A 49 9.26 52.66 -8.87
N GLN A 50 9.42 52.97 -7.59
CA GLN A 50 10.28 54.07 -7.11
C GLN A 50 11.78 53.83 -7.31
N GLN A 51 12.22 52.57 -7.45
CA GLN A 51 13.63 52.23 -7.72
C GLN A 51 13.93 52.01 -9.21
N SER A 52 12.92 52.06 -10.08
CA SER A 52 13.04 51.78 -11.50
C SER A 52 13.23 53.05 -12.34
N ASN A 53 14.21 53.07 -13.26
CA ASN A 53 14.32 54.15 -14.25
C ASN A 53 13.24 54.00 -15.34
N LEU A 54 12.01 54.34 -14.99
CA LEU A 54 10.83 54.15 -15.82
C LEU A 54 10.83 55.02 -17.08
N ALA A 55 11.58 56.13 -17.10
CA ALA A 55 11.80 56.90 -18.32
C ALA A 55 12.59 56.08 -19.36
N LYS A 56 13.67 55.40 -18.93
CA LYS A 56 14.46 54.51 -19.81
C LYS A 56 13.67 53.26 -20.22
N LEU A 57 12.91 52.67 -19.30
CA LEU A 57 12.10 51.47 -19.58
C LEU A 57 10.94 51.77 -20.55
N ASN A 58 10.20 52.86 -20.37
CA ASN A 58 9.12 53.25 -21.30
C ASN A 58 9.66 53.60 -22.71
N LEU A 59 10.84 54.22 -22.81
CA LEU A 59 11.52 54.45 -24.09
C LEU A 59 11.87 53.12 -24.79
N LEU A 60 12.41 52.14 -24.06
CA LEU A 60 12.74 50.82 -24.61
C LEU A 60 11.48 50.04 -25.01
N GLN A 61 10.44 50.04 -24.18
CA GLN A 61 9.15 49.41 -24.48
C GLN A 61 8.52 49.98 -25.75
N THR A 62 8.53 51.31 -25.91
CA THR A 62 8.03 51.98 -27.12
C THR A 62 8.89 51.64 -28.35
N SER A 63 10.21 51.53 -28.19
CA SER A 63 11.12 51.12 -29.27
C SER A 63 10.82 49.71 -29.76
N TYR A 64 10.77 48.71 -28.87
CA TYR A 64 10.61 47.31 -29.28
C TYR A 64 9.21 46.97 -29.78
N ALA A 65 8.16 47.61 -29.23
CA ALA A 65 6.79 47.46 -29.72
C ALA A 65 6.68 47.94 -31.18
N ASN A 66 7.22 49.13 -31.48
CA ASN A 66 7.20 49.69 -32.83
C ASN A 66 8.02 48.85 -33.82
N THR A 67 9.24 48.44 -33.46
CA THR A 67 10.08 47.60 -34.36
C THR A 67 9.37 46.30 -34.76
N THR A 68 8.74 45.61 -33.80
CA THR A 68 8.06 44.33 -34.06
C THR A 68 6.84 44.49 -34.96
N VAL A 69 6.02 45.52 -34.73
CA VAL A 69 4.84 45.81 -35.55
C VAL A 69 5.25 46.25 -36.96
N THR A 70 6.25 47.12 -37.08
CA THR A 70 6.76 47.58 -38.38
C THR A 70 7.30 46.43 -39.21
N GLN A 71 8.17 45.55 -38.66
CA GLN A 71 8.73 44.42 -39.42
C GLN A 71 7.66 43.43 -39.90
N LYS A 72 6.63 43.16 -39.08
CA LYS A 72 5.49 42.31 -39.50
C LYS A 72 4.64 42.99 -40.58
N GLN A 73 4.42 44.31 -40.49
CA GLN A 73 3.73 45.06 -41.55
C GLN A 73 4.54 45.16 -42.85
N GLU A 74 5.85 45.40 -42.78
CA GLU A 74 6.76 45.40 -43.94
C GLU A 74 6.74 44.05 -44.65
N ALA A 75 6.80 42.94 -43.90
CA ALA A 75 6.64 41.61 -44.48
C ALA A 75 5.27 41.38 -45.12
N ILE A 76 4.18 41.84 -44.50
CA ILE A 76 2.82 41.75 -45.06
C ILE A 76 2.64 42.63 -46.32
N GLN A 77 3.26 43.82 -46.38
CA GLN A 77 3.20 44.68 -47.55
C GLN A 77 4.10 44.17 -48.69
N ALA A 78 5.29 43.64 -48.37
CA ALA A 78 6.13 42.93 -49.32
C ALA A 78 5.45 41.67 -49.86
N ALA A 79 4.71 40.93 -49.02
CA ALA A 79 3.91 39.80 -49.46
C ALA A 79 2.82 40.20 -50.46
N LYS A 80 2.06 41.26 -50.17
CA LYS A 80 1.09 41.84 -51.11
C LYS A 80 1.73 42.31 -52.42
N LYS A 81 2.93 42.89 -52.36
CA LYS A 81 3.68 43.40 -53.53
C LYS A 81 4.27 42.27 -54.40
N ASN A 82 4.75 41.20 -53.78
CA ASN A 82 5.50 40.13 -54.43
C ASN A 82 4.67 38.84 -54.62
N GLY A 83 3.37 38.87 -54.32
CA GLY A 83 2.45 37.73 -54.49
C GLY A 83 2.59 36.61 -53.45
N TRP A 84 3.29 36.85 -52.33
CA TRP A 84 3.51 35.83 -51.30
C TRP A 84 2.27 35.65 -50.41
N LYS A 85 1.93 34.41 -50.07
CA LYS A 85 0.81 34.12 -49.16
C LYS A 85 1.24 34.42 -47.72
N VAL A 86 0.48 35.18 -46.94
CA VAL A 86 0.81 35.45 -45.51
C VAL A 86 0.80 34.17 -44.67
N ARG A 87 0.05 33.14 -45.10
CA ARG A 87 0.20 31.75 -44.67
C ARG A 87 0.45 30.87 -45.89
N ILE A 88 1.54 30.11 -45.89
CA ILE A 88 1.78 29.03 -46.84
C ILE A 88 1.28 27.71 -46.26
N GLU A 89 0.94 26.81 -47.16
CA GLU A 89 0.73 25.40 -46.90
C GLU A 89 2.03 24.71 -47.31
N ALA A 90 2.69 24.05 -46.36
CA ALA A 90 3.92 23.32 -46.60
C ALA A 90 3.62 21.98 -47.26
N ALA A 91 4.59 21.37 -47.93
CA ALA A 91 4.41 20.14 -48.71
C ALA A 91 4.01 18.91 -47.87
N ASN A 92 4.04 19.00 -46.54
CA ASN A 92 3.57 18.01 -45.57
C ASN A 92 2.19 18.31 -44.97
N GLY A 93 1.45 19.30 -45.49
CA GLY A 93 0.15 19.73 -44.95
C GLY A 93 0.21 20.59 -43.69
N GLY A 94 1.42 20.94 -43.21
CA GLY A 94 1.60 21.92 -42.14
C GLY A 94 1.39 23.36 -42.63
N PHE A 95 0.95 24.26 -41.75
CA PHE A 95 0.85 25.69 -42.09
C PHE A 95 2.09 26.47 -41.67
N GLY A 96 2.66 27.24 -42.58
CA GLY A 96 3.75 28.18 -42.31
C GLY A 96 3.27 29.63 -42.33
N GLU A 97 3.47 30.39 -41.27
CA GLU A 97 3.08 31.81 -41.24
C GLU A 97 4.28 32.74 -41.47
N LEU A 98 4.11 33.73 -42.34
CA LEU A 98 5.11 34.76 -42.65
C LEU A 98 5.32 35.68 -41.44
N GLN A 99 6.53 35.72 -40.89
CA GLN A 99 6.84 36.53 -39.71
C GLN A 99 7.59 37.82 -40.02
N LYS A 100 8.60 37.75 -40.89
CA LYS A 100 9.46 38.89 -41.25
C LYS A 100 10.07 38.69 -42.65
N LEU A 101 10.80 39.71 -43.12
CA LEU A 101 11.75 39.54 -44.21
C LEU A 101 13.13 39.14 -43.67
N GLY A 102 13.88 38.38 -44.46
CA GLY A 102 15.29 38.11 -44.24
C GLY A 102 16.21 39.24 -44.73
N PRO A 103 17.53 39.14 -44.51
CA PRO A 103 18.48 40.22 -44.79
C PRO A 103 18.53 40.68 -46.25
N ASN A 104 18.09 39.84 -47.20
CA ASN A 104 18.09 40.13 -48.63
C ASN A 104 16.67 40.39 -49.19
N GLY A 105 15.68 40.55 -48.30
CA GLY A 105 14.28 40.81 -48.63
C GLY A 105 13.41 39.56 -48.84
N GLU A 106 13.94 38.37 -48.62
CA GLU A 106 13.24 37.09 -48.76
C GLU A 106 12.18 36.86 -47.67
N PRO A 107 11.06 36.16 -47.95
CA PRO A 107 9.99 35.94 -46.96
C PRO A 107 10.35 34.81 -45.98
N ILE A 108 10.44 35.12 -44.68
CA ILE A 108 10.71 34.13 -43.63
C ILE A 108 9.40 33.60 -43.03
N TYR A 109 9.13 32.32 -43.30
CA TYR A 109 8.06 31.53 -42.72
C TYR A 109 8.56 30.64 -41.59
N TYR A 110 7.74 30.40 -40.58
CA TYR A 110 8.01 29.40 -39.53
C TYR A 110 7.20 28.13 -39.79
N VAL A 111 7.84 26.95 -39.79
CA VAL A 111 7.23 25.62 -39.94
C VAL A 111 7.93 24.65 -38.98
N PRO A 112 7.24 23.82 -38.17
CA PRO A 112 7.84 23.04 -37.09
C PRO A 112 8.07 21.55 -37.41
N TYR A 113 8.96 20.88 -36.64
CA TYR A 113 9.27 19.44 -36.81
C TYR A 113 9.42 18.61 -35.51
N ASN A 114 9.71 19.16 -34.32
CA ASN A 114 9.50 18.44 -33.03
C ASN A 114 8.09 18.69 -32.45
N VAL A 115 7.45 19.80 -32.83
CA VAL A 115 6.05 20.08 -32.44
C VAL A 115 5.10 19.02 -33.01
N SER A 116 5.44 18.36 -34.13
CA SER A 116 4.69 17.19 -34.62
C SER A 116 4.73 16.01 -33.65
N ALA A 117 5.88 15.73 -33.03
CA ALA A 117 6.02 14.66 -32.04
C ALA A 117 5.24 15.01 -30.76
N ALA A 118 5.34 16.27 -30.29
CA ALA A 118 4.55 16.77 -29.16
C ALA A 118 3.03 16.83 -29.47
N LYS A 119 2.65 17.05 -30.73
CA LYS A 119 1.26 16.99 -31.21
C LYS A 119 0.74 15.56 -31.27
N SER A 120 1.56 14.61 -31.69
CA SER A 120 1.18 13.20 -31.85
C SER A 120 0.79 12.57 -30.51
N THR A 121 1.59 12.82 -29.46
CA THR A 121 1.32 12.33 -28.10
C THR A 121 0.42 13.26 -27.26
N ARG A 122 -0.07 14.36 -27.86
CA ARG A 122 -0.89 15.43 -27.25
C ARG A 122 -0.22 16.20 -26.09
N ALA A 123 1.10 16.13 -25.94
CA ALA A 123 1.85 16.98 -25.01
C ALA A 123 1.53 18.48 -25.20
N ASN A 124 1.33 18.92 -26.45
CA ASN A 124 0.92 20.29 -26.78
C ASN A 124 -0.43 20.74 -26.17
N HIS A 125 -1.32 19.82 -25.78
CA HIS A 125 -2.59 20.15 -25.13
C HIS A 125 -2.45 20.40 -23.63
N ILE A 126 -1.35 19.90 -23.02
CA ILE A 126 -1.09 19.94 -21.58
C ILE A 126 0.09 20.86 -21.19
N ASN A 127 0.97 21.19 -22.15
CA ASN A 127 2.00 22.23 -22.02
C ASN A 127 1.43 23.64 -21.74
N SER A 128 2.32 24.59 -21.39
CA SER A 128 1.95 26.01 -21.28
C SER A 128 1.31 26.55 -22.55
N GLY A 129 0.11 27.11 -22.41
CA GLY A 129 -0.72 27.56 -23.54
C GLY A 129 -1.50 26.46 -24.28
N GLY A 130 -1.43 25.21 -23.84
CA GLY A 130 -2.21 24.09 -24.36
C GLY A 130 -3.71 24.17 -23.99
N SER A 131 -4.55 23.42 -24.70
CA SER A 131 -6.02 23.53 -24.60
C SER A 131 -6.60 23.18 -23.23
N LEU A 132 -5.90 22.39 -22.39
CA LEU A 132 -6.34 22.08 -21.03
C LEU A 132 -5.87 23.11 -19.99
N GLY A 133 -5.03 24.08 -20.37
CA GLY A 133 -4.58 25.15 -19.48
C GLY A 133 -3.73 24.72 -18.28
N LEU A 134 -3.20 23.49 -18.28
CA LEU A 134 -2.48 22.88 -17.14
C LEU A 134 -1.07 23.43 -16.93
N ASN A 135 -0.43 23.95 -17.99
CA ASN A 135 0.90 24.56 -17.99
C ASN A 135 2.03 23.63 -17.53
N LEU A 136 1.97 22.37 -17.96
CA LEU A 136 2.93 21.32 -17.61
C LEU A 136 4.08 21.30 -18.63
N ASP A 137 5.25 21.83 -18.26
CA ASP A 137 6.46 21.74 -19.10
C ASP A 137 7.56 20.90 -18.43
N GLY A 138 7.24 20.12 -17.38
CA GLY A 138 8.19 19.27 -16.66
C GLY A 138 8.89 19.97 -15.49
N GLN A 139 8.32 21.04 -14.93
CA GLN A 139 8.91 21.76 -13.80
C GLN A 139 9.14 20.81 -12.60
N ASN A 140 10.35 20.86 -12.04
CA ASN A 140 10.88 19.96 -10.98
C ASN A 140 11.02 18.48 -11.37
N MET A 141 10.69 18.07 -12.59
CA MET A 141 10.89 16.70 -13.07
C MET A 141 12.33 16.48 -13.55
N THR A 142 12.83 15.24 -13.43
CA THR A 142 14.15 14.84 -13.92
C THR A 142 14.06 13.56 -14.73
N ALA A 143 14.33 13.64 -16.03
CA ALA A 143 14.50 12.48 -16.90
C ALA A 143 15.81 11.74 -16.58
N HIS A 144 15.83 10.43 -16.72
CA HIS A 144 17.06 9.65 -16.79
C HIS A 144 17.20 9.04 -18.19
N VAL A 145 18.41 9.02 -18.76
CA VAL A 145 18.64 8.56 -20.14
C VAL A 145 19.91 7.73 -20.20
N TRP A 146 19.78 6.48 -20.65
CA TRP A 146 20.91 5.62 -21.03
C TRP A 146 20.95 5.51 -22.57
N ASP A 147 22.12 5.74 -23.16
CA ASP A 147 22.34 5.80 -24.60
C ASP A 147 23.81 5.47 -24.97
N GLY A 148 24.18 5.55 -26.24
CA GLY A 148 25.46 5.04 -26.76
C GLY A 148 26.68 5.95 -26.63
N GLY A 149 26.56 7.08 -25.93
CA GLY A 149 27.63 8.06 -25.72
C GLY A 149 27.14 9.25 -24.90
N PRO A 150 28.03 10.08 -24.33
CA PRO A 150 27.61 11.18 -23.47
C PRO A 150 26.97 12.32 -24.26
N THR A 151 26.00 12.99 -23.64
CA THR A 151 25.44 14.26 -24.12
C THR A 151 26.44 15.42 -23.99
N LYS A 152 26.15 16.56 -24.62
CA LYS A 152 26.92 17.80 -24.53
C LYS A 152 26.18 18.86 -23.70
N PRO A 153 26.48 19.04 -22.39
CA PRO A 153 25.70 19.92 -21.51
C PRO A 153 25.68 21.40 -21.92
N THR A 154 26.69 21.86 -22.68
CA THR A 154 26.83 23.24 -23.17
C THR A 154 25.89 23.61 -24.34
N HIS A 155 25.12 22.66 -24.87
CA HIS A 155 24.21 22.92 -25.97
C HIS A 155 23.08 23.89 -25.56
N GLN A 156 22.75 24.89 -26.39
CA GLN A 156 21.83 25.98 -26.07
C GLN A 156 20.38 25.57 -25.73
N GLU A 157 20.01 24.32 -26.00
CA GLU A 157 18.71 23.76 -25.57
C GLU A 157 18.69 23.37 -24.08
N PHE A 158 19.85 23.21 -23.45
CA PHE A 158 19.97 22.75 -22.07
C PHE A 158 20.11 23.93 -21.09
N ASP A 159 20.65 25.06 -21.54
CA ASP A 159 20.48 26.36 -20.89
C ASP A 159 19.12 26.99 -21.28
N GLY A 160 18.23 27.22 -20.33
CA GLY A 160 16.93 27.81 -20.67
C GLY A 160 15.90 27.88 -19.54
N ALA A 161 14.63 27.86 -19.91
CA ALA A 161 13.53 27.86 -18.94
C ALA A 161 13.64 26.62 -18.03
N GLY A 162 13.57 26.82 -16.72
CA GLY A 162 13.86 25.80 -15.70
C GLY A 162 15.27 25.88 -15.09
N GLY A 163 16.22 26.59 -15.72
CA GLY A 163 17.55 26.88 -15.16
C GLY A 163 18.70 26.81 -16.17
N ASN A 164 19.89 27.18 -15.70
CA ASN A 164 21.14 26.98 -16.44
C ASN A 164 21.62 25.53 -16.24
N ASN A 165 22.31 24.96 -17.23
CA ASN A 165 22.93 23.63 -17.21
C ASN A 165 21.99 22.52 -16.68
N ARG A 166 20.83 22.34 -17.33
CA ARG A 166 19.78 21.40 -16.89
C ARG A 166 20.10 19.91 -17.16
N VAL A 167 21.19 19.63 -17.88
CA VAL A 167 21.67 18.28 -18.18
C VAL A 167 22.89 17.97 -17.33
N THR A 168 22.90 16.80 -16.72
CA THR A 168 24.01 16.31 -15.88
C THR A 168 24.45 14.94 -16.35
N ILE A 169 25.76 14.73 -16.44
CA ILE A 169 26.36 13.44 -16.80
C ILE A 169 26.51 12.62 -15.51
N GLY A 170 26.02 11.39 -15.50
CA GLY A 170 25.82 10.59 -14.29
C GLY A 170 26.91 9.57 -13.97
N ASP A 171 27.65 9.15 -14.99
CA ASP A 171 28.78 8.21 -14.97
C ASP A 171 30.15 8.90 -14.94
N GLY A 172 30.20 10.16 -15.40
CA GLY A 172 31.41 10.97 -15.56
C GLY A 172 32.03 10.91 -16.96
N VAL A 173 31.44 10.19 -17.92
CA VAL A 173 31.96 10.08 -19.29
C VAL A 173 31.66 11.38 -20.04
N THR A 174 32.70 12.05 -20.54
CA THR A 174 32.59 13.40 -21.15
C THR A 174 33.18 13.50 -22.55
N THR A 175 33.71 12.40 -23.10
CA THR A 175 34.30 12.38 -24.44
C THR A 175 33.21 12.20 -25.48
N ILE A 176 32.96 13.23 -26.30
CA ILE A 176 31.99 13.17 -27.39
C ILE A 176 32.45 12.16 -28.45
N VAL A 177 31.60 11.18 -28.74
CA VAL A 177 31.82 10.11 -29.73
C VAL A 177 30.73 10.15 -30.81
N ARG A 178 30.84 9.33 -31.88
CA ARG A 178 29.83 9.26 -32.96
C ARG A 178 28.41 9.09 -32.43
N ASN A 179 28.24 8.27 -31.39
CA ASN A 179 26.94 7.97 -30.80
C ASN A 179 26.44 9.07 -29.85
N SER A 180 27.27 10.01 -29.40
CA SER A 180 26.84 11.19 -28.62
C SER A 180 25.79 12.03 -29.36
N ASN A 181 25.84 12.06 -30.70
CA ASN A 181 24.80 12.72 -31.51
C ASN A 181 23.43 12.05 -31.35
N HIS A 182 23.36 10.74 -31.11
CA HIS A 182 22.12 10.01 -30.83
C HIS A 182 21.61 10.34 -29.41
N ALA A 183 22.45 10.19 -28.39
CA ALA A 183 22.13 10.53 -27.00
C ALA A 183 21.68 11.98 -26.80
N GLN A 184 22.32 12.91 -27.51
CA GLN A 184 21.98 14.33 -27.54
C GLN A 184 20.61 14.58 -28.21
N HIS A 185 20.31 13.85 -29.27
CA HIS A 185 19.03 13.93 -29.97
C HIS A 185 17.89 13.40 -29.08
N VAL A 186 18.09 12.22 -28.47
CA VAL A 186 17.17 11.59 -27.51
C VAL A 186 16.89 12.50 -26.32
N THR A 187 17.93 13.02 -25.66
CA THR A 187 17.80 13.93 -24.51
C THR A 187 17.13 15.26 -24.90
N GLY A 188 17.47 15.80 -26.08
CA GLY A 188 16.82 16.99 -26.62
C GLY A 188 15.32 16.76 -26.88
N THR A 189 14.94 15.61 -27.44
CA THR A 189 13.53 15.27 -27.69
C THR A 189 12.72 15.27 -26.39
N ILE A 190 13.29 14.77 -25.29
CA ILE A 190 12.64 14.82 -23.96
C ILE A 190 12.49 16.26 -23.45
N MET A 191 13.57 17.04 -23.38
CA MET A 191 13.66 18.23 -22.50
C MET A 191 14.26 19.52 -23.08
N ALA A 192 14.53 19.60 -24.39
CA ALA A 192 15.05 20.81 -25.03
C ALA A 192 14.18 22.04 -24.73
N SER A 193 14.82 23.16 -24.36
CA SER A 193 14.14 24.38 -23.89
C SER A 193 13.24 25.03 -24.94
N GLY A 194 13.50 24.76 -26.22
CA GLY A 194 12.89 25.46 -27.34
C GLY A 194 13.65 26.72 -27.73
N ALA A 195 14.96 26.79 -27.44
CA ALA A 195 15.83 27.88 -27.92
C ALA A 195 15.77 27.97 -29.45
N ASN A 196 15.75 26.82 -30.12
CA ASN A 196 15.13 26.62 -31.41
C ASN A 196 13.71 26.05 -31.19
N ALA A 197 12.68 26.86 -31.44
CA ALA A 197 11.29 26.46 -31.22
C ALA A 197 10.87 25.19 -32.00
N ASN A 198 11.55 24.87 -33.10
CA ASN A 198 11.30 23.65 -33.85
C ASN A 198 11.81 22.39 -33.15
N ALA A 199 12.72 22.51 -32.19
CA ALA A 199 13.34 21.43 -31.44
C ALA A 199 12.82 21.27 -30.00
N LYS A 200 11.91 22.16 -29.52
CA LYS A 200 11.37 22.13 -28.15
C LYS A 200 10.89 20.72 -27.76
N GLY A 201 11.46 20.17 -26.69
CA GLY A 201 11.06 18.87 -26.14
C GLY A 201 9.76 18.96 -25.34
N MET A 202 9.07 17.83 -25.17
CA MET A 202 7.75 17.81 -24.50
C MET A 202 7.84 18.32 -23.05
N ALA A 203 8.91 17.98 -22.32
CA ALA A 203 9.19 18.41 -20.96
C ALA A 203 10.29 19.51 -20.93
N SER A 204 10.09 20.58 -21.70
CA SER A 204 11.08 21.64 -21.94
C SER A 204 11.65 22.37 -20.72
N GLN A 205 11.06 22.25 -19.53
CA GLN A 205 11.53 22.82 -18.26
C GLN A 205 12.04 21.76 -17.26
N ALA A 206 12.07 20.49 -17.64
CA ALA A 206 12.66 19.42 -16.84
C ALA A 206 14.20 19.50 -16.80
N LYS A 207 14.80 18.64 -15.99
CA LYS A 207 16.23 18.30 -16.02
C LYS A 207 16.44 16.93 -16.67
N ALA A 208 17.67 16.60 -17.04
CA ALA A 208 18.05 15.23 -17.34
C ALA A 208 19.36 14.82 -16.63
N LYS A 209 19.44 13.53 -16.29
CA LYS A 209 20.67 12.85 -15.91
C LYS A 209 20.98 11.76 -16.93
N THR A 210 22.13 11.87 -17.59
CA THR A 210 22.49 11.10 -18.79
C THR A 210 23.70 10.20 -18.54
N TYR A 211 23.72 9.03 -19.18
CA TYR A 211 24.68 7.97 -18.93
C TYR A 211 24.95 7.19 -20.23
N GLU A 212 26.12 6.56 -20.36
CA GLU A 212 26.37 5.52 -21.35
C GLU A 212 25.73 4.18 -20.94
N TRP A 213 25.28 3.38 -21.92
CA TRP A 213 24.70 2.05 -21.70
C TRP A 213 25.64 1.02 -21.03
N ASN A 214 26.93 1.34 -20.86
CA ASN A 214 28.00 0.39 -20.51
C ASN A 214 27.88 -0.22 -19.10
N ASN A 215 27.03 0.32 -18.24
CA ASN A 215 26.85 -0.08 -16.83
C ASN A 215 25.39 0.15 -16.36
N ASP A 216 24.45 0.09 -17.32
CA ASP A 216 23.06 0.52 -17.23
C ASP A 216 22.29 -0.02 -16.01
N LYS A 217 22.28 -1.33 -15.78
CA LYS A 217 21.53 -1.97 -14.68
C LYS A 217 22.02 -1.52 -13.30
N THR A 218 23.32 -1.31 -13.11
CA THR A 218 23.88 -0.84 -11.84
C THR A 218 23.53 0.63 -11.59
N GLU A 219 23.60 1.46 -12.62
CA GLU A 219 23.31 2.89 -12.52
C GLU A 219 21.81 3.18 -12.40
N ALA A 220 20.96 2.44 -13.12
CA ALA A 220 19.51 2.50 -12.97
C ALA A 220 19.08 2.00 -11.59
N THR A 221 19.67 0.94 -11.05
CA THR A 221 19.43 0.49 -9.66
C THR A 221 19.80 1.59 -8.65
N ASN A 222 20.94 2.26 -8.85
CA ASN A 222 21.37 3.37 -8.00
C ASN A 222 20.45 4.60 -8.11
N ALA A 223 20.06 4.99 -9.33
CA ALA A 223 19.12 6.07 -9.56
C ALA A 223 17.73 5.76 -8.98
N ALA A 224 17.25 4.52 -9.11
CA ALA A 224 15.98 4.05 -8.56
C ALA A 224 15.98 4.08 -7.03
N SER A 225 17.05 3.64 -6.37
CA SER A 225 17.19 3.74 -4.91
C SER A 225 17.26 5.19 -4.39
N ASN A 226 17.59 6.15 -5.27
CA ASN A 226 17.54 7.58 -5.02
C ASN A 226 16.26 8.27 -5.54
N GLY A 227 15.21 7.51 -5.90
CA GLY A 227 13.89 8.05 -6.26
C GLY A 227 13.69 8.42 -7.73
N MET A 228 14.43 7.82 -8.67
CA MET A 228 14.15 7.93 -10.10
C MET A 228 12.72 7.43 -10.41
N LEU A 229 11.92 8.27 -11.06
CA LEU A 229 10.54 7.95 -11.48
C LEU A 229 10.46 7.35 -12.89
N LEU A 230 11.36 7.78 -13.79
CA LEU A 230 11.26 7.46 -15.22
C LEU A 230 12.64 7.49 -15.89
N SER A 231 12.92 6.48 -16.72
CA SER A 231 14.09 6.46 -17.61
C SER A 231 13.72 6.22 -19.07
N ASN A 232 14.63 6.58 -19.96
CA ASN A 232 14.59 6.28 -21.39
C ASN A 232 15.80 5.42 -21.80
N HIS A 233 15.54 4.33 -22.50
CA HIS A 233 16.53 3.42 -23.08
C HIS A 233 16.29 3.32 -24.60
N SER A 234 17.06 4.08 -25.38
CA SER A 234 16.90 4.18 -26.84
C SER A 234 17.80 3.20 -27.61
N TYR A 235 18.14 2.07 -26.99
CA TYR A 235 19.08 1.05 -27.47
C TYR A 235 18.56 -0.36 -27.23
N GLY A 236 19.26 -1.37 -27.75
CA GLY A 236 18.94 -2.79 -27.62
C GLY A 236 20.03 -3.62 -28.31
N TYR A 237 19.80 -4.93 -28.51
CA TYR A 237 20.66 -5.73 -29.37
C TYR A 237 20.45 -5.38 -30.85
N GLY A 238 21.49 -5.56 -31.67
CA GLY A 238 21.34 -5.54 -33.13
C GLY A 238 20.90 -6.92 -33.61
N ALA A 239 19.76 -7.00 -34.30
CA ALA A 239 19.16 -8.26 -34.74
C ALA A 239 20.14 -9.22 -35.48
N PRO A 240 21.03 -8.75 -36.40
CA PRO A 240 21.99 -9.64 -37.08
C PRO A 240 23.12 -10.23 -36.21
N GLN A 241 23.10 -10.01 -34.89
CA GLN A 241 24.19 -10.31 -33.96
C GLN A 241 23.78 -11.22 -32.78
N ILE A 242 22.50 -11.62 -32.71
CA ILE A 242 21.94 -12.47 -31.65
C ILE A 242 21.46 -13.82 -32.22
N PRO A 243 21.42 -14.90 -31.41
CA PRO A 243 20.86 -16.17 -31.84
C PRO A 243 19.32 -16.12 -31.90
N ASP A 244 18.69 -16.93 -32.75
CA ASP A 244 17.23 -17.00 -32.92
C ASP A 244 16.46 -17.05 -31.59
N GLN A 245 16.98 -17.83 -30.63
CA GLN A 245 16.40 -18.02 -29.29
C GLN A 245 16.40 -16.77 -28.37
N TYR A 246 16.84 -15.60 -28.85
CA TYR A 246 16.81 -14.32 -28.12
C TYR A 246 15.76 -13.34 -28.69
N PHE A 247 15.19 -13.63 -29.86
CA PHE A 247 14.00 -12.93 -30.33
C PHE A 247 12.78 -13.41 -29.53
N GLY A 248 11.91 -12.47 -29.17
CA GLY A 248 10.67 -12.68 -28.40
C GLY A 248 10.86 -13.12 -26.94
N ALA A 249 11.94 -13.84 -26.65
CA ALA A 249 12.19 -14.55 -25.40
C ALA A 249 12.44 -13.64 -24.19
N TYR A 250 11.93 -14.06 -23.04
CA TYR A 250 12.21 -13.46 -21.74
C TYR A 250 13.51 -14.02 -21.15
N ILE A 251 14.63 -13.38 -21.43
CA ILE A 251 15.97 -13.84 -21.02
C ILE A 251 16.40 -13.26 -19.67
N ASP A 252 17.59 -13.62 -19.17
CA ASP A 252 18.11 -13.12 -17.89
C ASP A 252 18.24 -11.58 -17.83
N GLU A 253 18.47 -10.91 -18.96
CA GLU A 253 18.45 -9.43 -19.02
C GLU A 253 17.05 -8.87 -18.73
N SER A 254 16.02 -9.41 -19.39
CA SER A 254 14.61 -9.04 -19.22
C SER A 254 14.14 -9.28 -17.78
N ARG A 255 14.61 -10.40 -17.21
CA ARG A 255 14.39 -10.82 -15.82
C ARG A 255 15.09 -9.90 -14.81
N ASP A 256 16.33 -9.50 -15.06
CA ASP A 256 17.06 -8.54 -14.21
C ASP A 256 16.35 -7.17 -14.20
N TRP A 257 15.89 -6.68 -15.36
CA TRP A 257 15.16 -5.41 -15.43
C TRP A 257 13.81 -5.44 -14.72
N ASP A 258 13.06 -6.53 -14.84
CA ASP A 258 11.85 -6.73 -14.04
C ASP A 258 12.15 -6.80 -12.53
N GLN A 259 13.27 -7.41 -12.13
CA GLN A 259 13.72 -7.43 -10.74
C GLN A 259 14.04 -6.01 -10.23
N ILE A 260 14.69 -5.16 -11.03
CA ILE A 260 14.95 -3.75 -10.67
C ILE A 260 13.62 -2.99 -10.50
N MET A 261 12.73 -3.05 -11.49
CA MET A 261 11.44 -2.33 -11.45
C MET A 261 10.53 -2.83 -10.31
N TYR A 262 10.49 -4.14 -10.03
CA TYR A 262 9.68 -4.68 -8.93
C TYR A 262 10.12 -4.16 -7.56
N ASN A 263 11.43 -3.99 -7.34
CA ASN A 263 11.97 -3.45 -6.09
C ASN A 263 11.96 -1.90 -6.05
N ALA A 264 11.61 -1.24 -7.15
CA ALA A 264 11.51 0.21 -7.28
C ALA A 264 10.12 0.63 -7.79
N PRO A 265 9.04 0.52 -6.98
CA PRO A 265 7.65 0.60 -7.45
C PRO A 265 7.19 1.95 -8.05
N PHE A 266 8.03 3.00 -8.00
CA PHE A 266 7.80 4.29 -8.66
C PHE A 266 8.59 4.46 -9.98
N TYR A 267 9.55 3.58 -10.25
CA TYR A 267 10.41 3.62 -11.43
C TYR A 267 9.79 2.87 -12.61
N LEU A 268 9.42 3.61 -13.67
CA LEU A 268 9.08 3.03 -14.97
C LEU A 268 10.26 3.18 -15.94
N MET A 269 10.71 2.07 -16.52
CA MET A 269 11.63 2.05 -17.65
C MET A 269 10.83 2.25 -18.95
N VAL A 270 11.22 3.21 -19.79
CA VAL A 270 10.70 3.35 -21.16
C VAL A 270 11.78 2.91 -22.14
N ALA A 271 11.45 2.00 -23.06
CA ALA A 271 12.40 1.39 -23.99
C ALA A 271 11.95 1.54 -25.46
N ALA A 272 12.91 1.59 -26.37
CA ALA A 272 12.66 1.43 -27.80
C ALA A 272 12.29 -0.04 -28.12
N ALA A 273 11.42 -0.29 -29.11
CA ALA A 273 11.09 -1.66 -29.52
C ALA A 273 12.23 -2.34 -30.32
N GLY A 274 12.95 -1.56 -31.12
CA GLY A 274 13.91 -2.02 -32.13
C GLY A 274 13.72 -1.27 -33.46
N ASN A 275 14.62 -1.42 -34.43
CA ASN A 275 14.55 -0.68 -35.71
C ASN A 275 14.61 -1.61 -36.93
N ASP A 276 14.13 -2.85 -36.74
CA ASP A 276 14.37 -4.00 -37.59
C ASP A 276 13.09 -4.44 -38.32
N GLY A 277 12.02 -3.63 -38.29
CA GLY A 277 10.72 -3.96 -38.90
C GLY A 277 10.79 -4.23 -40.41
N ASP A 278 11.68 -3.55 -41.14
CA ASP A 278 11.95 -3.80 -42.56
C ASP A 278 12.93 -4.98 -42.81
N ASP A 279 13.46 -5.64 -41.76
CA ASP A 279 14.33 -6.82 -41.84
C ASP A 279 13.62 -8.11 -41.41
N ASN A 280 13.23 -8.89 -42.43
CA ASN A 280 12.62 -10.21 -42.27
C ASN A 280 13.65 -11.37 -42.42
N SER A 281 14.94 -11.12 -42.13
CA SER A 281 16.04 -12.07 -42.34
C SER A 281 16.98 -12.31 -41.16
N SER A 282 17.00 -11.44 -40.13
CA SER A 282 17.85 -11.63 -38.95
C SER A 282 17.38 -12.73 -37.98
N ASN A 283 16.08 -13.02 -37.92
CA ASN A 283 15.51 -14.15 -37.17
C ASN A 283 15.23 -15.30 -38.15
N ALA A 284 15.93 -16.42 -38.02
CA ALA A 284 15.81 -17.58 -38.90
C ALA A 284 14.78 -18.61 -38.41
N GLN A 285 14.27 -18.48 -37.18
CA GLN A 285 13.23 -19.33 -36.59
C GLN A 285 12.11 -18.49 -35.92
N PRO A 286 11.47 -17.55 -36.63
CA PRO A 286 10.50 -16.62 -36.04
C PRO A 286 9.23 -17.32 -35.54
N LEU A 287 8.60 -16.73 -34.53
CA LEU A 287 7.32 -17.17 -33.96
C LEU A 287 6.24 -17.37 -35.04
N ASP A 288 5.48 -18.47 -34.91
CA ASP A 288 4.53 -19.00 -35.91
C ASP A 288 5.09 -19.14 -37.35
N GLY A 289 6.41 -19.08 -37.54
CA GLY A 289 7.09 -19.16 -38.83
C GLY A 289 7.00 -17.88 -39.68
N ASN A 290 6.67 -16.73 -39.09
CA ASN A 290 6.39 -15.48 -39.81
C ASN A 290 7.41 -14.38 -39.50
N SER A 291 8.41 -14.23 -40.36
CA SER A 291 9.52 -13.27 -40.17
C SER A 291 9.14 -11.79 -40.22
N SER A 292 7.87 -11.44 -40.46
CA SER A 292 7.37 -10.07 -40.27
C SER A 292 7.11 -9.71 -38.80
N TYR A 293 7.14 -10.69 -37.89
CA TYR A 293 6.93 -10.54 -36.46
C TYR A 293 8.15 -11.07 -35.70
N ASP A 294 8.10 -11.05 -34.36
CA ASP A 294 9.13 -11.64 -33.50
C ASP A 294 10.53 -11.00 -33.71
N LYS A 295 10.59 -9.67 -33.46
CA LYS A 295 11.78 -8.83 -33.67
C LYS A 295 12.23 -8.07 -32.40
N LEU A 296 11.57 -8.33 -31.26
CA LEU A 296 11.93 -7.79 -29.95
C LEU A 296 12.99 -8.67 -29.29
N SER A 297 13.87 -8.12 -28.46
CA SER A 297 14.92 -8.90 -27.79
C SER A 297 15.46 -8.21 -26.54
N GLY A 298 16.10 -8.99 -25.66
CA GLY A 298 16.73 -8.46 -24.45
C GLY A 298 15.74 -7.73 -23.54
N HIS A 299 16.09 -6.55 -23.04
CA HIS A 299 15.18 -5.80 -22.17
C HIS A 299 13.86 -5.35 -22.83
N SER A 300 13.72 -5.32 -24.16
CA SER A 300 12.42 -4.99 -24.78
C SER A 300 11.36 -6.11 -24.61
N THR A 301 11.75 -7.30 -24.14
CA THR A 301 10.81 -8.39 -23.78
C THR A 301 10.43 -8.41 -22.29
N SER A 302 10.90 -7.46 -21.46
CA SER A 302 10.56 -7.36 -20.02
C SER A 302 9.06 -7.13 -19.79
N LYS A 303 8.50 -7.55 -18.65
CA LYS A 303 7.06 -7.36 -18.35
C LYS A 303 6.75 -5.93 -17.89
N ASN A 304 7.60 -5.39 -17.02
CA ASN A 304 7.31 -4.19 -16.23
C ASN A 304 7.62 -2.87 -16.94
N ASN A 305 8.45 -2.88 -17.99
CA ASN A 305 8.78 -1.68 -18.77
C ASN A 305 7.66 -1.27 -19.75
N LEU A 306 7.79 -0.10 -20.35
CA LEU A 306 6.94 0.40 -21.43
C LEU A 306 7.76 0.51 -22.73
N VAL A 307 7.47 -0.38 -23.67
CA VAL A 307 8.19 -0.52 -24.95
C VAL A 307 7.44 0.24 -26.04
N VAL A 308 8.16 1.03 -26.82
CA VAL A 308 7.58 2.05 -27.69
C VAL A 308 7.82 1.78 -29.17
N ALA A 309 6.73 1.58 -29.91
CA ALA A 309 6.67 1.48 -31.36
C ALA A 309 6.84 2.86 -32.03
N ASN A 310 7.36 2.88 -33.26
CA ASN A 310 7.64 4.10 -34.03
C ASN A 310 6.52 4.38 -35.05
N ALA A 311 5.74 5.41 -34.82
CA ALA A 311 4.81 5.98 -35.78
C ALA A 311 5.37 7.20 -36.52
N ARG A 312 4.69 7.53 -37.63
CA ARG A 312 4.82 8.79 -38.36
C ARG A 312 4.07 9.93 -37.67
N ASP A 313 4.23 11.16 -38.16
CA ASP A 313 3.44 12.33 -37.76
C ASP A 313 1.94 12.04 -37.74
N ALA A 314 1.34 12.10 -36.55
CA ALA A 314 -0.09 11.87 -36.39
C ALA A 314 -0.92 13.12 -36.75
N ASN A 315 -1.92 12.94 -37.59
CA ASN A 315 -2.88 13.98 -37.94
C ASN A 315 -3.92 14.12 -36.81
N VAL A 316 -3.62 14.97 -35.83
CA VAL A 316 -4.51 15.29 -34.70
C VAL A 316 -5.27 16.60 -34.94
N ASN A 317 -6.54 16.66 -34.54
CA ASN A 317 -7.39 17.85 -34.57
C ASN A 317 -7.07 18.86 -33.44
N ASN A 318 -7.62 20.07 -33.53
CA ASN A 318 -7.41 21.12 -32.53
C ASN A 318 -8.04 20.80 -31.15
N ASP A 319 -8.95 19.84 -31.07
CA ASP A 319 -9.53 19.30 -29.83
C ASP A 319 -8.76 18.10 -29.26
N GLY A 320 -7.72 17.61 -29.96
CA GLY A 320 -6.93 16.45 -29.58
C GLY A 320 -7.42 15.11 -30.15
N THR A 321 -8.54 15.06 -30.89
CA THR A 321 -9.03 13.84 -31.55
C THR A 321 -8.10 13.41 -32.70
N LEU A 322 -7.96 12.10 -32.92
CA LEU A 322 -7.13 11.55 -33.99
C LEU A 322 -7.92 11.48 -35.31
N ASN A 323 -7.33 11.97 -36.41
CA ASN A 323 -7.84 11.71 -37.77
C ASN A 323 -7.15 10.49 -38.39
N SER A 324 -5.82 10.42 -38.27
CA SER A 324 -5.01 9.32 -38.78
C SER A 324 -3.59 9.34 -38.23
N VAL A 325 -2.98 8.16 -38.17
CA VAL A 325 -1.55 7.93 -37.99
C VAL A 325 -1.17 6.68 -38.80
N THR A 326 0.11 6.44 -39.03
CA THR A 326 0.61 5.18 -39.60
C THR A 326 1.88 4.78 -38.88
N ILE A 327 2.10 3.47 -38.71
CA ILE A 327 3.38 2.95 -38.22
C ILE A 327 4.50 3.25 -39.23
N ASN A 328 5.73 3.33 -38.74
CA ASN A 328 6.93 3.30 -39.56
C ASN A 328 7.31 1.84 -39.81
N SER A 329 7.60 1.47 -41.06
CA SER A 329 7.92 0.08 -41.44
C SER A 329 9.18 -0.43 -40.76
N GLY A 330 10.10 0.45 -40.36
CA GLY A 330 11.27 0.06 -39.58
C GLY A 330 10.99 -0.22 -38.09
N SER A 331 9.76 -0.08 -37.59
CA SER A 331 9.46 -0.35 -36.17
C SER A 331 9.43 -1.86 -35.91
N SER A 332 10.33 -2.40 -35.08
CA SER A 332 10.30 -3.83 -34.73
C SER A 332 8.98 -4.24 -34.08
N GLU A 333 8.35 -5.27 -34.64
CA GLU A 333 7.13 -5.90 -34.18
C GLU A 333 7.41 -6.96 -33.09
N GLY A 334 6.45 -7.15 -32.19
CA GLY A 334 6.41 -8.29 -31.28
C GLY A 334 5.65 -9.47 -31.87
N PRO A 335 4.85 -10.22 -31.07
CA PRO A 335 4.73 -10.14 -29.62
C PRO A 335 6.00 -10.71 -28.94
N THR A 336 5.91 -11.16 -27.69
CA THR A 336 6.90 -12.11 -27.12
C THR A 336 6.50 -13.56 -27.41
N ASP A 337 7.40 -14.52 -27.20
CA ASP A 337 7.13 -15.97 -27.35
C ASP A 337 5.86 -16.44 -26.62
N ASP A 338 5.62 -15.89 -25.43
CA ASP A 338 4.46 -16.15 -24.58
C ASP A 338 3.25 -15.25 -24.90
N LEU A 339 3.22 -14.64 -26.08
CA LEU A 339 2.13 -13.81 -26.63
C LEU A 339 1.72 -12.60 -25.76
N ARG A 340 2.65 -12.04 -24.97
CA ARG A 340 2.42 -10.75 -24.29
C ARG A 340 2.35 -9.61 -25.30
N ILE A 341 1.54 -8.60 -24.98
CA ILE A 341 1.30 -7.44 -25.84
C ILE A 341 2.53 -6.54 -25.83
N LYS A 342 3.39 -6.74 -26.83
CA LYS A 342 4.59 -5.93 -27.09
C LYS A 342 4.67 -5.57 -28.58
N PRO A 343 5.17 -4.37 -28.96
CA PRO A 343 5.46 -3.21 -28.08
C PRO A 343 4.22 -2.79 -27.30
N ASP A 344 4.37 -2.18 -26.11
CA ASP A 344 3.20 -1.86 -25.27
C ASP A 344 2.37 -0.71 -25.88
N ILE A 345 3.04 0.29 -26.47
CA ILE A 345 2.43 1.55 -26.92
C ILE A 345 3.15 2.12 -28.14
N THR A 346 2.49 2.99 -28.88
CA THR A 346 3.06 3.72 -30.03
C THR A 346 3.37 5.18 -29.68
N GLY A 347 4.52 5.69 -30.16
CA GLY A 347 4.92 7.10 -30.12
C GLY A 347 5.43 7.59 -31.48
N ASN A 348 5.58 8.90 -31.69
CA ASN A 348 6.14 9.43 -32.93
C ASN A 348 7.67 9.46 -32.86
N GLY A 349 8.32 8.69 -33.74
CA GLY A 349 9.76 8.63 -33.89
C GLY A 349 10.24 8.83 -35.32
N THR A 350 9.45 9.46 -36.21
CA THR A 350 9.80 9.59 -37.64
C THR A 350 10.13 11.02 -38.04
N GLY A 351 11.38 11.29 -38.40
CA GLY A 351 11.83 12.63 -38.81
C GLY A 351 11.89 13.67 -37.68
N VAL A 352 11.74 13.22 -36.42
CA VAL A 352 11.76 14.04 -35.21
C VAL A 352 13.02 14.91 -35.20
N TYR A 353 12.86 16.21 -35.03
CA TYR A 353 13.95 17.19 -35.12
C TYR A 353 14.46 17.58 -33.73
N SER A 354 15.75 17.39 -33.45
CA SER A 354 16.34 17.63 -32.13
C SER A 354 17.81 18.06 -32.21
N SER A 355 18.41 18.37 -31.06
CA SER A 355 19.80 18.80 -30.94
C SER A 355 20.82 17.70 -31.25
N THR A 356 21.96 18.07 -31.84
CA THR A 356 23.16 17.24 -31.99
C THR A 356 24.37 17.92 -31.31
N THR A 357 25.52 17.25 -31.25
CA THR A 357 26.72 17.71 -30.50
C THR A 357 27.74 18.49 -31.34
N ASP A 358 27.53 18.59 -32.65
CA ASP A 358 28.47 19.13 -33.64
C ASP A 358 28.85 20.60 -33.37
N SER A 359 27.96 21.36 -32.73
CA SER A 359 28.20 22.67 -32.12
C SER A 359 27.38 22.80 -30.82
N ASP A 360 27.21 24.02 -30.28
CA ASP A 360 26.25 24.29 -29.18
C ASP A 360 24.89 24.79 -29.69
N SER A 361 24.68 24.73 -31.01
CA SER A 361 23.46 25.17 -31.71
C SER A 361 23.17 24.31 -32.95
N SER A 362 23.59 23.04 -32.90
CA SER A 362 23.47 22.05 -33.98
C SER A 362 22.23 21.19 -33.80
N TYR A 363 21.55 20.88 -34.91
CA TYR A 363 20.29 20.14 -34.92
C TYR A 363 20.23 19.21 -36.14
N SER A 364 19.52 18.10 -36.00
CA SER A 364 19.22 17.16 -37.09
C SER A 364 17.81 16.58 -36.94
N SER A 365 17.37 15.80 -37.93
CA SER A 365 16.15 15.00 -37.87
C SER A 365 16.51 13.53 -37.97
N TYR A 366 16.17 12.74 -36.94
CA TYR A 366 16.38 11.28 -36.93
C TYR A 366 15.05 10.52 -36.98
N THR A 367 15.14 9.24 -37.35
CA THR A 367 14.01 8.31 -37.45
C THR A 367 14.35 7.01 -36.74
N GLY A 368 13.45 6.52 -35.89
CA GLY A 368 13.55 5.23 -35.22
C GLY A 368 12.67 5.14 -33.96
N THR A 369 12.48 3.93 -33.43
CA THR A 369 11.88 3.72 -32.10
C THR A 369 12.70 4.39 -30.99
N SER A 370 14.01 4.56 -31.23
CA SER A 370 14.92 5.39 -30.45
C SER A 370 14.52 6.88 -30.34
N MET A 371 13.69 7.40 -31.26
CA MET A 371 13.09 8.74 -31.19
C MET A 371 11.64 8.70 -30.66
N ALA A 372 10.92 7.59 -30.83
CA ALA A 372 9.58 7.40 -30.28
C ALA A 372 9.59 7.22 -28.74
N SER A 373 10.56 6.47 -28.21
CA SER A 373 10.78 6.28 -26.77
C SER A 373 11.00 7.60 -25.99
N PRO A 374 11.83 8.57 -26.43
CA PRO A 374 11.94 9.86 -25.75
C PRO A 374 10.70 10.74 -25.98
N ASN A 375 9.99 10.59 -27.11
CA ASN A 375 8.71 11.25 -27.35
C ASN A 375 7.63 10.81 -26.34
N VAL A 376 7.57 9.52 -26.01
CA VAL A 376 6.74 9.00 -24.93
C VAL A 376 7.28 9.44 -23.56
N THR A 377 8.56 9.24 -23.27
CA THR A 377 9.19 9.56 -21.97
C THR A 377 8.94 11.01 -21.54
N GLY A 378 9.21 11.98 -22.42
CA GLY A 378 8.99 13.40 -22.11
C GLY A 378 7.53 13.73 -21.83
N THR A 379 6.59 13.06 -22.50
CA THR A 379 5.15 13.23 -22.26
C THR A 379 4.70 12.57 -20.94
N LEU A 380 5.24 11.41 -20.58
CA LEU A 380 4.93 10.74 -19.30
C LEU A 380 5.44 11.53 -18.08
N LEU A 381 6.55 12.27 -18.20
CA LEU A 381 6.98 13.22 -17.16
C LEU A 381 5.95 14.32 -16.89
N LEU A 382 5.21 14.77 -17.92
CA LEU A 382 4.14 15.76 -17.74
C LEU A 382 2.95 15.17 -16.98
N LEU A 383 2.61 13.89 -17.22
CA LEU A 383 1.55 13.19 -16.49
C LEU A 383 1.93 12.95 -15.03
N GLN A 384 3.18 12.59 -14.73
CA GLN A 384 3.70 12.54 -13.36
C GLN A 384 3.68 13.93 -12.69
N GLN A 385 4.07 14.99 -13.40
CA GLN A 385 3.97 16.35 -12.90
C GLN A 385 2.51 16.73 -12.56
N HIS A 386 1.57 16.40 -13.45
CA HIS A 386 0.14 16.69 -13.26
C HIS A 386 -0.43 15.97 -12.03
N TYR A 387 -0.15 14.68 -11.92
CA TYR A 387 -0.61 13.88 -10.80
C TYR A 387 -0.03 14.39 -9.48
N ASN A 388 1.24 14.79 -9.45
CA ASN A 388 1.85 15.42 -8.28
C ASN A 388 1.27 16.81 -7.95
N ASN A 389 0.97 17.64 -8.96
CA ASN A 389 0.33 18.94 -8.76
C ASN A 389 -1.06 18.83 -8.08
N ILE A 390 -1.77 17.73 -8.30
CA ILE A 390 -3.11 17.48 -7.72
C ILE A 390 -3.04 16.67 -6.41
N ASN A 391 -2.20 15.63 -6.35
CA ASN A 391 -2.19 14.64 -5.28
C ASN A 391 -1.07 14.87 -4.24
N SER A 392 -0.14 15.81 -4.48
CA SER A 392 1.10 16.00 -3.70
C SER A 392 1.96 14.73 -3.54
N ASN A 393 1.84 13.81 -4.50
CA ASN A 393 2.55 12.53 -4.59
C ASN A 393 2.60 12.09 -6.05
N TYR A 394 3.54 11.21 -6.40
CA TYR A 394 3.67 10.63 -7.74
C TYR A 394 2.85 9.35 -7.91
N MET A 395 2.57 8.97 -9.17
CA MET A 395 2.03 7.65 -9.52
C MET A 395 3.11 6.57 -9.38
N LYS A 396 2.71 5.36 -8.97
CA LYS A 396 3.56 4.16 -9.16
C LYS A 396 3.83 3.89 -10.64
N ALA A 397 4.87 3.12 -10.93
CA ALA A 397 5.27 2.71 -12.28
C ALA A 397 4.11 2.01 -13.02
N ALA A 398 3.45 1.05 -12.36
CA ALA A 398 2.25 0.38 -12.87
C ALA A 398 1.09 1.34 -13.16
N THR A 399 0.87 2.35 -12.32
CA THR A 399 -0.21 3.32 -12.51
C THR A 399 0.07 4.24 -13.71
N LEU A 400 1.32 4.66 -13.90
CA LEU A 400 1.74 5.45 -15.06
C LEU A 400 1.70 4.64 -16.37
N LYS A 401 2.20 3.39 -16.37
CA LYS A 401 2.07 2.45 -17.50
C LYS A 401 0.60 2.20 -17.82
N GLY A 402 -0.17 1.75 -16.84
CA GLY A 402 -1.59 1.43 -16.99
C GLY A 402 -2.41 2.61 -17.51
N LEU A 403 -2.15 3.84 -17.06
CA LEU A 403 -2.84 5.03 -17.54
C LEU A 403 -2.53 5.30 -19.02
N ALA A 404 -1.25 5.18 -19.42
CA ALA A 404 -0.83 5.37 -20.80
C ALA A 404 -1.52 4.37 -21.76
N LEU A 405 -1.66 3.11 -21.35
CA LEU A 405 -2.33 2.04 -22.13
C LEU A 405 -3.87 2.13 -22.09
N HIS A 406 -4.43 2.59 -20.96
CA HIS A 406 -5.87 2.77 -20.80
C HIS A 406 -6.43 3.89 -21.68
N THR A 407 -5.63 4.94 -21.94
CA THR A 407 -6.07 6.13 -22.67
C THR A 407 -5.44 6.28 -24.06
N ALA A 408 -4.74 5.27 -24.57
CA ALA A 408 -4.19 5.31 -25.93
C ALA A 408 -5.31 5.31 -26.99
N ASP A 409 -5.09 5.98 -28.13
CA ASP A 409 -5.97 5.84 -29.28
C ASP A 409 -5.68 4.49 -29.98
N ASP A 410 -6.70 3.65 -30.11
CA ASP A 410 -6.65 2.45 -30.97
C ASP A 410 -6.44 2.89 -32.43
N ILE A 411 -5.42 2.30 -33.07
CA ILE A 411 -4.94 2.66 -34.43
C ILE A 411 -4.72 1.42 -35.32
N GLY A 412 -5.08 0.23 -34.82
CA GLY A 412 -4.83 -1.07 -35.47
C GLY A 412 -6.12 -1.84 -35.77
N PRO A 413 -6.05 -3.18 -35.84
CA PRO A 413 -7.22 -4.04 -35.64
C PRO A 413 -7.71 -3.89 -34.20
N SER A 414 -9.02 -3.70 -34.00
CA SER A 414 -9.55 -3.23 -32.72
C SER A 414 -9.12 -4.07 -31.51
N GLY A 415 -8.67 -3.39 -30.45
CA GLY A 415 -8.00 -4.00 -29.29
C GLY A 415 -6.47 -3.91 -29.40
N PRO A 416 -5.72 -4.72 -28.64
CA PRO A 416 -4.25 -4.73 -28.72
C PRO A 416 -3.74 -5.54 -29.92
N ASP A 417 -2.60 -5.14 -30.49
CA ASP A 417 -1.89 -5.89 -31.54
C ASP A 417 -0.36 -5.85 -31.39
N ALA A 418 0.35 -6.72 -32.10
CA ALA A 418 1.80 -6.91 -32.02
C ALA A 418 2.66 -5.86 -32.76
N VAL A 419 2.04 -4.86 -33.40
CA VAL A 419 2.67 -3.79 -34.19
C VAL A 419 2.51 -2.43 -33.49
N HIS A 420 1.31 -2.14 -32.99
CA HIS A 420 0.94 -0.87 -32.37
C HIS A 420 0.85 -0.94 -30.83
N GLY A 421 0.80 -2.14 -30.26
CA GLY A 421 0.51 -2.37 -28.85
C GLY A 421 -0.94 -2.05 -28.52
N TRP A 422 -1.16 -1.28 -27.47
CA TRP A 422 -2.46 -0.70 -27.12
C TRP A 422 -2.78 0.60 -27.89
N GLY A 423 -1.93 1.02 -28.82
CA GLY A 423 -2.16 2.15 -29.72
C GLY A 423 -1.32 3.40 -29.43
N LEU A 424 -1.72 4.56 -29.97
CA LEU A 424 -0.99 5.82 -29.88
C LEU A 424 -1.23 6.54 -28.54
N LEU A 425 -0.16 6.89 -27.82
CA LEU A 425 -0.26 7.63 -26.55
C LEU A 425 -1.09 8.94 -26.70
N ASN A 426 -2.17 9.09 -25.94
CA ASN A 426 -2.98 10.30 -25.92
C ASN A 426 -2.96 10.97 -24.52
N ALA A 427 -1.97 11.83 -24.29
CA ALA A 427 -1.77 12.47 -23.00
C ALA A 427 -2.84 13.51 -22.62
N LYS A 428 -3.67 13.95 -23.58
CA LYS A 428 -4.83 14.79 -23.28
C LYS A 428 -5.84 14.00 -22.45
N VAL A 429 -6.23 12.81 -22.92
CA VAL A 429 -7.20 11.93 -22.24
C VAL A 429 -6.62 11.42 -20.91
N ALA A 430 -5.33 11.08 -20.87
CA ALA A 430 -4.64 10.74 -19.62
C ALA A 430 -4.69 11.87 -18.58
N ALA A 431 -4.42 13.12 -18.98
CA ALA A 431 -4.49 14.27 -18.09
C ALA A 431 -5.93 14.60 -17.67
N GLU A 432 -6.92 14.42 -18.54
CA GLU A 432 -8.34 14.54 -18.20
C GLU A 432 -8.77 13.47 -17.18
N ALA A 433 -8.31 12.22 -17.33
CA ALA A 433 -8.56 11.14 -16.38
C ALA A 433 -7.87 11.39 -15.01
N ILE A 434 -6.70 12.00 -14.97
CA ILE A 434 -6.06 12.46 -13.71
C ILE A 434 -6.86 13.61 -13.08
N THR A 435 -7.28 14.60 -13.88
CA THR A 435 -8.00 15.79 -13.40
C THR A 435 -9.36 15.42 -12.79
N ASN A 436 -10.03 14.44 -13.38
CA ASN A 436 -11.37 14.00 -12.98
C ASN A 436 -11.38 12.76 -12.07
N LYS A 437 -10.23 12.39 -11.50
CA LYS A 437 -10.09 11.27 -10.55
C LYS A 437 -11.05 11.46 -9.37
N GLY A 438 -12.02 10.56 -9.24
CA GLY A 438 -13.10 10.61 -8.25
C GLY A 438 -14.41 11.25 -8.73
N THR A 439 -14.51 11.64 -10.00
CA THR A 439 -15.76 12.09 -10.66
C THR A 439 -16.08 11.25 -11.90
N VAL A 440 -15.70 11.67 -13.12
CA VAL A 440 -15.92 10.90 -14.37
C VAL A 440 -14.88 9.79 -14.61
N SER A 441 -13.87 9.67 -13.74
CA SER A 441 -12.84 8.63 -13.80
C SER A 441 -12.44 8.12 -12.42
N LYS A 442 -11.87 6.91 -12.39
CA LYS A 442 -11.28 6.28 -11.20
C LYS A 442 -9.82 5.98 -11.47
N ILE A 443 -8.94 6.29 -10.52
CA ILE A 443 -7.52 5.90 -10.51
C ILE A 443 -7.18 5.54 -9.06
N GLU A 444 -7.03 4.26 -8.76
CA GLU A 444 -6.73 3.75 -7.43
C GLU A 444 -5.49 2.85 -7.46
N GLU A 445 -4.63 2.97 -6.44
CA GLU A 445 -3.51 2.07 -6.21
C GLU A 445 -3.87 1.16 -5.02
N LEU A 446 -3.96 -0.13 -5.26
CA LEU A 446 -4.58 -1.13 -4.39
C LEU A 446 -3.61 -2.29 -4.11
N THR A 447 -3.95 -3.11 -3.12
CA THR A 447 -3.28 -4.38 -2.81
C THR A 447 -4.34 -5.48 -2.80
N LEU A 448 -4.07 -6.58 -3.50
CA LEU A 448 -4.86 -7.82 -3.43
C LEU A 448 -4.05 -8.85 -2.65
N THR A 449 -4.61 -9.43 -1.59
CA THR A 449 -4.00 -10.55 -0.84
C THR A 449 -4.49 -11.90 -1.37
N SER A 450 -3.77 -12.97 -1.07
CA SER A 450 -4.15 -14.32 -1.51
C SER A 450 -5.48 -14.76 -0.88
N GLY A 451 -6.41 -15.22 -1.71
CA GLY A 451 -7.80 -15.52 -1.35
C GLY A 451 -8.74 -14.31 -1.42
N GLN A 452 -8.23 -13.10 -1.68
CA GLN A 452 -9.06 -11.89 -1.73
C GLN A 452 -9.67 -11.67 -3.12
N THR A 453 -10.93 -11.22 -3.12
CA THR A 453 -11.57 -10.55 -4.26
C THR A 453 -11.74 -9.07 -3.93
N TYR A 454 -11.42 -8.18 -4.86
CA TYR A 454 -11.79 -6.77 -4.80
C TYR A 454 -13.02 -6.54 -5.70
N THR A 455 -13.96 -5.70 -5.26
CA THR A 455 -15.18 -5.40 -6.03
C THR A 455 -15.59 -3.95 -5.84
N VAL A 456 -16.01 -3.27 -6.92
CA VAL A 456 -16.60 -1.93 -6.86
C VAL A 456 -17.70 -1.74 -7.91
N THR A 457 -18.79 -1.06 -7.54
CA THR A 457 -19.84 -0.62 -8.45
C THR A 457 -19.49 0.75 -9.05
N VAL A 458 -19.69 0.92 -10.36
CA VAL A 458 -19.51 2.19 -11.07
C VAL A 458 -20.69 2.47 -12.01
N ASP A 459 -21.08 3.73 -12.14
CA ASP A 459 -22.16 4.16 -13.03
C ASP A 459 -21.60 4.76 -14.33
N SER A 460 -21.92 4.15 -15.46
CA SER A 460 -21.49 4.62 -16.79
C SER A 460 -22.29 5.84 -17.24
N ASP A 461 -21.61 6.80 -17.87
CA ASP A 461 -22.21 8.08 -18.31
C ASP A 461 -23.31 7.94 -19.39
N GLY A 462 -23.44 6.77 -20.03
CA GLY A 462 -24.49 6.50 -21.02
C GLY A 462 -24.18 6.98 -22.44
N SER A 463 -22.96 7.48 -22.69
CA SER A 463 -22.54 8.10 -23.95
C SER A 463 -21.13 7.69 -24.41
N SER A 464 -20.21 7.50 -23.46
CA SER A 464 -18.86 6.96 -23.67
C SER A 464 -18.85 5.43 -23.55
N PRO A 465 -17.88 4.73 -24.14
CA PRO A 465 -17.52 3.38 -23.69
C PRO A 465 -17.10 3.42 -22.21
N LEU A 466 -17.56 2.44 -21.42
CA LEU A 466 -17.00 2.20 -20.09
C LEU A 466 -15.72 1.39 -20.28
N LEU A 467 -14.56 1.99 -19.98
CA LEU A 467 -13.27 1.32 -20.01
C LEU A 467 -12.83 1.04 -18.58
N ALA A 468 -12.34 -0.17 -18.30
CA ALA A 468 -11.76 -0.53 -17.01
C ALA A 468 -10.49 -1.35 -17.22
N SER A 469 -9.38 -1.00 -16.55
CA SER A 469 -8.14 -1.76 -16.59
C SER A 469 -7.48 -1.94 -15.24
N ILE A 470 -6.77 -3.05 -15.07
CA ILE A 470 -5.78 -3.25 -14.02
C ILE A 470 -4.36 -3.22 -14.59
N SER A 471 -3.41 -2.69 -13.82
CA SER A 471 -1.98 -2.74 -14.14
C SER A 471 -1.16 -3.01 -12.90
N TRP A 472 -0.15 -3.89 -12.99
CA TRP A 472 0.75 -4.17 -11.87
C TRP A 472 2.21 -4.22 -12.30
N THR A 473 3.10 -4.08 -11.32
CA THR A 473 4.52 -4.41 -11.47
C THR A 473 4.66 -5.83 -10.93
N ASP A 474 4.82 -6.80 -11.82
CA ASP A 474 4.91 -8.22 -11.49
C ASP A 474 6.33 -8.60 -11.04
N ARG A 475 6.46 -9.72 -10.33
CA ARG A 475 7.76 -10.26 -9.92
C ARG A 475 8.55 -10.73 -11.14
N ALA A 476 9.88 -10.68 -11.07
CA ALA A 476 10.73 -11.26 -12.11
C ALA A 476 10.39 -12.75 -12.33
N GLY A 477 10.17 -13.13 -13.59
CA GLY A 477 9.80 -14.49 -13.97
C GLY A 477 10.99 -15.45 -13.99
N THR A 478 10.75 -16.67 -14.49
CA THR A 478 11.82 -17.60 -14.88
C THR A 478 12.35 -17.18 -16.25
N ALA A 479 13.67 -16.98 -16.38
CA ALA A 479 14.28 -16.72 -17.68
C ALA A 479 14.24 -17.98 -18.57
N VAL A 480 14.04 -17.78 -19.86
CA VAL A 480 13.85 -18.84 -20.85
C VAL A 480 14.97 -18.79 -21.90
N THR A 481 15.42 -19.95 -22.34
CA THR A 481 16.53 -20.13 -23.30
C THR A 481 16.19 -21.03 -24.49
N ALA A 482 14.93 -21.41 -24.62
CA ALA A 482 14.40 -22.17 -25.76
C ALA A 482 13.63 -21.23 -26.70
N THR A 483 13.92 -21.29 -28.00
CA THR A 483 13.26 -20.53 -29.07
C THR A 483 11.75 -20.76 -29.09
N ASN A 484 10.96 -19.70 -29.28
CA ASN A 484 9.49 -19.74 -29.42
C ASN A 484 8.79 -20.44 -28.24
N SER A 485 9.24 -20.17 -27.01
CA SER A 485 8.67 -20.76 -25.81
C SER A 485 7.40 -20.02 -25.35
N SER A 486 6.25 -20.60 -25.66
CA SER A 486 4.92 -20.22 -25.14
C SER A 486 4.72 -20.40 -23.62
N THR A 487 5.79 -20.61 -22.86
CA THR A 487 5.77 -20.66 -21.39
C THR A 487 5.56 -19.26 -20.82
N ALA A 488 4.35 -18.99 -20.33
CA ALA A 488 4.00 -17.74 -19.64
C ALA A 488 5.01 -17.40 -18.54
N VAL A 489 5.60 -16.20 -18.59
CA VAL A 489 6.56 -15.73 -17.56
C VAL A 489 5.93 -14.84 -16.50
N LEU A 490 4.61 -14.62 -16.54
CA LEU A 490 3.82 -13.96 -15.49
C LEU A 490 3.86 -14.78 -14.19
N VAL A 491 4.05 -14.11 -13.04
CA VAL A 491 4.20 -14.77 -11.72
C VAL A 491 2.94 -14.59 -10.87
N ASN A 492 2.37 -13.38 -10.84
CA ASN A 492 1.10 -13.10 -10.20
C ASN A 492 0.04 -12.80 -11.27
N ASP A 493 -0.79 -13.79 -11.60
CA ASP A 493 -1.94 -13.70 -12.50
C ASP A 493 -3.12 -13.02 -11.79
N LEU A 494 -3.52 -11.84 -12.28
CA LEU A 494 -4.66 -11.04 -11.81
C LEU A 494 -5.70 -10.92 -12.91
N ASP A 495 -6.96 -11.09 -12.55
CA ASP A 495 -8.13 -11.08 -13.44
C ASP A 495 -9.01 -9.86 -13.15
N ILE A 496 -9.29 -9.00 -14.13
CA ILE A 496 -10.43 -8.05 -14.08
C ILE A 496 -11.63 -8.61 -14.85
N ARG A 497 -12.84 -8.42 -14.31
CA ARG A 497 -14.12 -8.66 -15.01
C ARG A 497 -15.07 -7.49 -14.78
N VAL A 498 -15.82 -7.11 -15.82
CA VAL A 498 -16.85 -6.05 -15.72
C VAL A 498 -18.21 -6.67 -15.97
N THR A 499 -19.11 -6.58 -14.99
CA THR A 499 -20.37 -7.34 -14.96
C THR A 499 -21.59 -6.45 -14.84
N LYS A 500 -22.71 -6.87 -15.44
CA LYS A 500 -24.03 -6.23 -15.30
C LYS A 500 -25.14 -7.26 -15.49
N GLY A 501 -25.88 -7.54 -14.43
CA GLY A 501 -26.84 -8.64 -14.42
C GLY A 501 -26.12 -9.98 -14.65
N SER A 502 -26.57 -10.74 -15.65
CA SER A 502 -25.93 -11.99 -16.08
C SER A 502 -24.81 -11.81 -17.12
N THR A 503 -24.56 -10.59 -17.60
CA THR A 503 -23.54 -10.33 -18.63
C THR A 503 -22.20 -10.00 -17.99
N THR A 504 -21.15 -10.68 -18.44
CA THR A 504 -19.75 -10.45 -18.04
C THR A 504 -18.92 -10.10 -19.27
N SER A 505 -18.23 -8.96 -19.23
CA SER A 505 -17.18 -8.61 -20.19
C SER A 505 -15.82 -9.03 -19.66
N ASN A 506 -15.06 -9.67 -20.53
CA ASN A 506 -13.71 -10.18 -20.29
C ASN A 506 -12.64 -9.21 -20.85
N PRO A 507 -11.40 -9.26 -20.34
CA PRO A 507 -10.30 -8.42 -20.82
C PRO A 507 -9.76 -8.90 -22.16
N TYR A 508 -9.01 -8.04 -22.86
CA TYR A 508 -8.32 -8.42 -24.10
C TYR A 508 -7.01 -9.19 -23.87
N LYS A 509 -6.68 -10.06 -24.84
CA LYS A 509 -5.37 -10.71 -24.99
C LYS A 509 -5.06 -11.07 -26.44
N LEU A 510 -3.79 -11.37 -26.73
CA LEU A 510 -3.43 -11.98 -28.01
C LEU A 510 -3.81 -13.48 -28.05
N THR A 511 -3.99 -13.98 -29.26
CA THR A 511 -4.34 -15.38 -29.58
C THR A 511 -3.45 -15.99 -30.66
N SER A 512 -2.77 -15.15 -31.43
CA SER A 512 -1.62 -15.44 -32.28
C SER A 512 -0.81 -14.17 -32.44
N ILE A 513 0.30 -14.22 -33.18
CA ILE A 513 1.07 -13.05 -33.62
C ILE A 513 0.25 -12.00 -34.41
N THR A 514 -0.95 -12.34 -34.92
CA THR A 514 -1.77 -11.44 -35.76
C THR A 514 -3.21 -11.22 -35.27
N THR A 515 -3.63 -11.84 -34.16
CA THR A 515 -5.04 -11.83 -33.73
C THR A 515 -5.19 -11.65 -32.22
N ASN A 516 -6.14 -10.80 -31.80
CA ASN A 516 -6.58 -10.68 -30.42
C ASN A 516 -7.98 -11.28 -30.21
N ALA A 517 -8.36 -11.46 -28.95
CA ALA A 517 -9.70 -11.82 -28.50
C ALA A 517 -9.92 -11.32 -27.07
N THR A 518 -11.12 -11.53 -26.51
CA THR A 518 -11.39 -11.31 -25.08
C THR A 518 -11.52 -12.62 -24.29
N GLY A 519 -10.99 -12.63 -23.07
CA GLY A 519 -10.86 -13.80 -22.19
C GLY A 519 -9.66 -13.64 -21.26
N ASP A 520 -9.56 -14.48 -20.22
CA ASP A 520 -8.45 -14.56 -19.26
C ASP A 520 -7.05 -14.30 -19.87
N ASN A 521 -6.40 -13.19 -19.53
CA ASN A 521 -5.03 -12.90 -19.96
C ASN A 521 -4.03 -13.42 -18.91
N THR A 522 -3.47 -14.61 -19.17
CA THR A 522 -2.55 -15.30 -18.25
C THR A 522 -1.09 -14.90 -18.45
N VAL A 523 -0.80 -13.81 -19.16
CA VAL A 523 0.58 -13.46 -19.58
C VAL A 523 0.93 -11.99 -19.36
N ASP A 524 0.03 -11.04 -19.61
CA ASP A 524 0.32 -9.61 -19.46
C ASP A 524 0.12 -9.10 -18.01
N PRO A 525 1.02 -8.25 -17.46
CA PRO A 525 0.80 -7.53 -16.20
C PRO A 525 -0.15 -6.31 -16.36
N TYR A 526 -1.04 -6.37 -17.34
CA TYR A 526 -2.00 -5.35 -17.72
C TYR A 526 -3.20 -5.99 -18.42
N GLU A 527 -4.39 -5.79 -17.88
CA GLU A 527 -5.65 -6.22 -18.50
C GLU A 527 -6.59 -5.02 -18.68
N ARG A 528 -7.25 -4.91 -19.84
CA ARG A 528 -8.28 -3.88 -20.13
C ARG A 528 -9.56 -4.53 -20.66
N VAL A 529 -10.70 -4.08 -20.14
CA VAL A 529 -12.06 -4.46 -20.53
C VAL A 529 -12.76 -3.24 -21.10
N ASP A 530 -13.23 -3.35 -22.34
CA ASP A 530 -13.92 -2.27 -23.05
C ASP A 530 -15.42 -2.62 -23.19
N VAL A 531 -16.30 -1.76 -22.67
CA VAL A 531 -17.76 -1.95 -22.76
C VAL A 531 -18.36 -0.85 -23.62
N ALA A 532 -18.52 -1.12 -24.91
CA ALA A 532 -19.17 -0.22 -25.86
C ALA A 532 -20.66 -0.03 -25.54
N ASN A 533 -21.18 1.18 -25.75
CA ASN A 533 -22.57 1.58 -25.46
C ASN A 533 -23.00 1.32 -24.00
N ALA A 534 -22.06 1.45 -23.06
CA ALA A 534 -22.32 1.27 -21.64
C ALA A 534 -23.34 2.28 -21.11
N SER A 535 -24.15 1.85 -20.14
CA SER A 535 -25.19 2.69 -19.53
C SER A 535 -25.57 2.19 -18.14
N GLY A 536 -25.74 3.09 -17.17
CA GLY A 536 -26.09 2.73 -15.78
C GLY A 536 -25.01 1.92 -15.07
N THR A 537 -25.39 1.23 -13.99
CA THR A 537 -24.45 0.59 -13.07
C THR A 537 -23.84 -0.70 -13.62
N TYR A 538 -22.53 -0.84 -13.42
CA TYR A 538 -21.73 -2.05 -13.62
C TYR A 538 -20.96 -2.39 -12.33
N THR A 539 -20.65 -3.67 -12.14
CA THR A 539 -19.77 -4.14 -11.06
C THR A 539 -18.44 -4.57 -11.67
N ILE A 540 -17.37 -3.88 -11.30
CA ILE A 540 -15.99 -4.27 -11.61
C ILE A 540 -15.50 -5.18 -10.48
N THR A 541 -15.01 -6.35 -10.85
CA THR A 541 -14.41 -7.33 -9.94
C THR A 541 -12.97 -7.56 -10.33
N VAL A 542 -12.07 -7.65 -9.35
CA VAL A 542 -10.67 -8.03 -9.54
C VAL A 542 -10.35 -9.23 -8.64
N THR A 543 -9.88 -10.31 -9.25
CA THR A 543 -9.49 -11.58 -8.63
C THR A 543 -8.04 -11.92 -8.97
N HIS A 544 -7.55 -13.06 -8.48
CA HIS A 544 -6.27 -13.63 -8.87
C HIS A 544 -6.39 -15.15 -8.99
N LYS A 545 -5.42 -15.80 -9.64
CA LYS A 545 -5.36 -17.27 -9.72
C LYS A 545 -4.43 -17.85 -8.66
N GLY A 546 -4.69 -19.10 -8.27
CA GLY A 546 -3.88 -19.86 -7.32
C GLY A 546 -3.62 -19.12 -5.99
N THR A 547 -2.34 -19.01 -5.63
CA THR A 547 -1.86 -18.28 -4.45
C THR A 547 -0.87 -17.23 -4.91
N LEU A 548 -1.07 -15.96 -4.51
CA LEU A 548 -0.16 -14.88 -4.90
C LEU A 548 1.23 -15.09 -4.31
N THR A 549 2.25 -15.02 -5.16
CA THR A 549 3.65 -15.19 -4.75
C THR A 549 4.04 -14.07 -3.80
N GLY A 550 4.43 -14.43 -2.57
CA GLY A 550 4.68 -13.51 -1.46
C GLY A 550 3.41 -12.97 -0.77
N GLY A 551 2.27 -13.63 -0.94
CA GLY A 551 1.03 -13.39 -0.19
C GLY A 551 0.14 -12.25 -0.70
N SER A 552 0.69 -11.31 -1.47
CA SER A 552 -0.07 -10.22 -2.08
C SER A 552 0.59 -9.66 -3.34
N GLN A 553 -0.21 -8.93 -4.12
CA GLN A 553 0.23 -8.15 -5.28
C GLN A 553 -0.35 -6.73 -5.21
N ASN A 554 0.48 -5.72 -5.48
CA ASN A 554 0.03 -4.34 -5.65
C ASN A 554 -0.41 -4.12 -7.11
N PHE A 555 -1.59 -3.54 -7.31
CA PHE A 555 -2.14 -3.27 -8.65
C PHE A 555 -2.79 -1.88 -8.70
N SER A 556 -3.02 -1.37 -9.89
CA SER A 556 -3.64 -0.07 -10.14
C SER A 556 -4.92 -0.25 -10.93
N LEU A 557 -6.06 0.17 -10.39
CA LEU A 557 -7.36 0.14 -11.07
C LEU A 557 -7.62 1.51 -11.72
N ILE A 558 -7.88 1.51 -13.02
CA ILE A 558 -8.16 2.70 -13.82
C ILE A 558 -9.49 2.50 -14.56
N VAL A 559 -10.39 3.48 -14.47
CA VAL A 559 -11.74 3.43 -15.04
C VAL A 559 -12.12 4.78 -15.65
N THR A 560 -12.71 4.78 -16.85
CA THR A 560 -13.21 5.99 -17.52
C THR A 560 -14.59 5.74 -18.17
N GLY A 561 -15.31 6.82 -18.53
CA GLY A 561 -16.69 6.75 -19.02
C GLY A 561 -17.75 6.71 -17.91
N LEU A 562 -17.47 7.35 -16.77
CA LEU A 562 -18.33 7.35 -15.58
C LEU A 562 -19.16 8.64 -15.45
N THR A 563 -20.33 8.56 -14.81
CA THR A 563 -21.17 9.74 -14.51
C THR A 563 -20.44 10.72 -13.60
N GLY A 564 -20.32 11.99 -14.01
CA GLY A 564 -19.60 13.02 -13.27
C GLY A 564 -20.26 13.49 -11.96
N THR A 565 -21.48 13.03 -11.68
CA THR A 565 -22.06 13.09 -10.34
C THR A 565 -21.32 12.12 -9.44
N ALA A 566 -20.27 12.60 -8.75
CA ALA A 566 -19.70 11.92 -7.61
C ALA A 566 -20.84 11.44 -6.70
N THR A 567 -20.79 10.17 -6.28
CA THR A 567 -21.83 9.56 -5.45
C THR A 567 -21.89 10.28 -4.10
N VAL A 568 -22.78 11.28 -4.00
CA VAL A 568 -22.95 12.08 -2.78
C VAL A 568 -23.49 11.15 -1.70
N CYS A 569 -22.57 10.64 -0.88
CA CYS A 569 -22.90 9.80 0.25
C CYS A 569 -23.88 10.57 1.14
N THR A 570 -25.13 10.14 1.07
CA THR A 570 -26.23 10.69 1.84
C THR A 570 -26.53 9.62 2.86
N ALA A 571 -26.21 9.89 4.13
CA ALA A 571 -26.23 8.88 5.19
C ALA A 571 -27.67 8.46 5.54
N THR A 572 -28.25 7.60 4.72
CA THR A 572 -29.58 7.00 4.89
C THR A 572 -29.49 5.70 5.68
N VAL A 573 -30.57 5.35 6.38
CA VAL A 573 -30.62 4.12 7.18
C VAL A 573 -30.59 2.89 6.25
N PRO A 574 -29.62 1.95 6.40
CA PRO A 574 -29.57 0.75 5.60
C PRO A 574 -30.85 -0.09 5.69
N THR A 575 -31.33 -0.57 4.54
CA THR A 575 -32.52 -1.41 4.42
C THR A 575 -32.14 -2.86 4.12
N GLY A 576 -33.11 -3.78 4.12
CA GLY A 576 -32.84 -5.20 3.82
C GLY A 576 -31.96 -5.93 4.84
N VAL A 577 -31.80 -5.37 6.05
CA VAL A 577 -30.93 -5.93 7.09
C VAL A 577 -31.42 -7.31 7.50
N SER A 578 -30.55 -8.30 7.34
CA SER A 578 -30.85 -9.73 7.47
C SER A 578 -29.67 -10.48 8.09
N SER A 579 -29.95 -11.67 8.64
CA SER A 579 -28.99 -12.55 9.28
C SER A 579 -28.90 -13.88 8.52
N SER A 580 -27.69 -14.38 8.32
CA SER A 580 -27.38 -15.58 7.53
C SER A 580 -26.14 -16.28 8.11
N ALA A 581 -25.84 -17.50 7.67
CA ALA A 581 -24.68 -18.28 8.14
C ALA A 581 -24.53 -18.25 9.68
N VAL A 582 -25.64 -18.53 10.39
CA VAL A 582 -25.69 -18.51 11.85
C VAL A 582 -25.22 -19.87 12.35
N GLY A 583 -24.05 -19.89 12.99
CA GLY A 583 -23.49 -21.04 13.68
C GLY A 583 -23.65 -20.94 15.20
N SER A 584 -22.84 -21.68 15.95
CA SER A 584 -22.83 -21.65 17.42
C SER A 584 -22.14 -20.41 17.98
N ASP A 585 -21.09 -19.92 17.32
CA ASP A 585 -20.29 -18.76 17.74
C ASP A 585 -20.27 -17.63 16.70
N THR A 586 -20.99 -17.78 15.59
CA THR A 586 -20.91 -16.91 14.41
C THR A 586 -22.28 -16.54 13.83
N ALA A 587 -22.36 -15.36 13.20
CA ALA A 587 -23.48 -14.96 12.34
C ALA A 587 -23.04 -13.90 11.32
N THR A 588 -23.51 -14.00 10.07
CA THR A 588 -23.28 -12.99 9.03
C THR A 588 -24.49 -12.08 8.87
N ILE A 589 -24.31 -10.79 9.13
CA ILE A 589 -25.31 -9.75 8.90
C ILE A 589 -25.11 -9.18 7.49
N GLY A 590 -26.19 -9.04 6.71
CA GLY A 590 -26.18 -8.49 5.35
C GLY A 590 -27.26 -7.43 5.16
N TRP A 591 -27.02 -6.45 4.28
CA TRP A 591 -27.91 -5.30 4.06
C TRP A 591 -27.82 -4.74 2.62
N THR A 592 -28.82 -3.94 2.23
CA THR A 592 -28.82 -3.20 0.97
C THR A 592 -27.81 -2.05 1.01
N ALA A 593 -27.02 -1.88 -0.05
CA ALA A 593 -26.04 -0.81 -0.16
C ALA A 593 -26.66 0.59 -0.07
N VAL A 594 -25.99 1.48 0.68
CA VAL A 594 -26.15 2.94 0.62
C VAL A 594 -25.00 3.48 -0.23
N ALA A 595 -25.34 4.19 -1.32
CA ALA A 595 -24.37 4.58 -2.33
C ALA A 595 -23.31 5.55 -1.75
N GLY A 596 -22.03 5.23 -1.95
CA GLY A 596 -20.89 6.01 -1.45
C GLY A 596 -20.59 5.85 0.05
N ALA A 597 -21.29 4.97 0.78
CA ALA A 597 -21.14 4.81 2.23
C ALA A 597 -20.30 3.58 2.65
N THR A 598 -19.58 3.76 3.75
CA THR A 598 -19.15 2.66 4.65
C THR A 598 -20.22 2.43 5.73
N TYR A 599 -20.01 1.48 6.64
CA TYR A 599 -21.00 1.12 7.65
C TYR A 599 -20.38 0.90 9.03
N ASP A 600 -21.16 1.19 10.09
CA ASP A 600 -20.92 0.62 11.41
C ASP A 600 -22.03 -0.42 11.68
N VAL A 601 -21.65 -1.66 11.99
CA VAL A 601 -22.54 -2.74 12.43
C VAL A 601 -22.44 -2.83 13.95
N ARG A 602 -23.57 -2.92 14.65
CA ARG A 602 -23.60 -3.18 16.10
C ARG A 602 -24.45 -4.38 16.46
N TYR A 603 -24.04 -5.11 17.49
CA TYR A 603 -24.74 -6.31 17.97
C TYR A 603 -24.68 -6.43 19.49
N ARG A 604 -25.64 -7.16 20.07
CA ARG A 604 -25.68 -7.55 21.49
C ARG A 604 -26.59 -8.75 21.71
N GLN A 605 -26.41 -9.44 22.84
CA GLN A 605 -27.39 -10.43 23.30
C GLN A 605 -28.74 -9.74 23.55
N THR A 606 -29.85 -10.37 23.15
CA THR A 606 -31.19 -9.78 23.24
C THR A 606 -31.52 -9.41 24.69
N GLY A 607 -31.81 -8.13 24.92
CA GLY A 607 -32.10 -7.57 26.26
C GLY A 607 -30.89 -7.03 27.03
N ALA A 608 -29.65 -7.22 26.55
CA ALA A 608 -28.47 -6.58 27.14
C ALA A 608 -28.52 -5.04 26.98
N SER A 609 -27.90 -4.29 27.89
CA SER A 609 -27.85 -2.83 27.82
C SER A 609 -26.81 -2.32 26.81
N SER A 610 -25.59 -2.87 26.87
CA SER A 610 -24.45 -2.50 26.03
C SER A 610 -24.55 -3.06 24.60
N TRP A 611 -23.87 -2.40 23.66
CA TRP A 611 -23.69 -2.85 22.26
C TRP A 611 -22.21 -2.97 21.93
N THR A 612 -21.81 -4.04 21.24
CA THR A 612 -20.51 -4.14 20.56
C THR A 612 -20.66 -3.56 19.15
N THR A 613 -19.70 -2.77 18.68
CA THR A 613 -19.75 -2.13 17.34
C THR A 613 -18.48 -2.43 16.55
N VAL A 614 -18.63 -2.79 15.27
CA VAL A 614 -17.56 -3.09 14.33
C VAL A 614 -17.77 -2.33 13.01
N ALA A 615 -16.70 -1.92 12.36
CA ALA A 615 -16.78 -1.22 11.07
C ALA A 615 -16.84 -2.21 9.90
N ALA A 616 -17.57 -1.87 8.85
CA ALA A 616 -17.68 -2.66 7.62
C ALA A 616 -17.58 -1.79 6.36
N SER A 617 -16.86 -2.29 5.36
CA SER A 617 -16.64 -1.63 4.06
C SER A 617 -17.52 -2.17 2.93
N GLY A 618 -18.12 -3.36 3.10
CA GLY A 618 -19.05 -3.98 2.15
C GLY A 618 -20.50 -3.96 2.63
N THR A 619 -21.37 -4.71 1.94
CA THR A 619 -22.80 -4.89 2.26
C THR A 619 -23.08 -6.02 3.25
N SER A 620 -22.05 -6.61 3.85
CA SER A 620 -22.17 -7.63 4.89
C SER A 620 -20.99 -7.60 5.86
N ASN A 621 -21.18 -8.22 7.02
CA ASN A 621 -20.14 -8.42 8.02
C ASN A 621 -20.38 -9.72 8.80
N ALA A 622 -19.34 -10.53 8.96
CA ALA A 622 -19.36 -11.72 9.80
C ALA A 622 -18.98 -11.34 11.24
N ILE A 623 -19.87 -11.66 12.18
CA ILE A 623 -19.69 -11.49 13.61
C ILE A 623 -19.27 -12.84 14.19
N THR A 624 -18.27 -12.84 15.07
CA THR A 624 -17.64 -14.04 15.65
C THR A 624 -17.52 -13.91 17.17
N GLY A 625 -17.27 -15.02 17.87
CA GLY A 625 -17.13 -15.05 19.34
C GLY A 625 -18.46 -14.87 20.09
N LEU A 626 -19.57 -15.31 19.49
CA LEU A 626 -20.88 -15.36 20.11
C LEU A 626 -21.01 -16.59 21.03
N SER A 627 -21.95 -16.54 21.98
CA SER A 627 -22.31 -17.70 22.81
C SER A 627 -23.29 -18.59 22.05
N ALA A 628 -23.18 -19.92 22.20
CA ALA A 628 -24.11 -20.89 21.60
C ALA A 628 -25.54 -20.81 22.18
N THR A 629 -26.54 -21.28 21.43
CA THR A 629 -27.98 -21.29 21.78
C THR A 629 -28.58 -19.94 22.22
N THR A 630 -27.88 -18.83 21.96
CA THR A 630 -28.14 -17.52 22.55
C THR A 630 -28.79 -16.58 21.54
N ALA A 631 -29.84 -15.87 21.97
CA ALA A 631 -30.51 -14.86 21.15
C ALA A 631 -29.70 -13.55 21.11
N TYR A 632 -29.50 -13.03 19.90
CA TYR A 632 -28.81 -11.78 19.60
C TYR A 632 -29.69 -10.86 18.75
N GLU A 633 -29.48 -9.56 18.91
CA GLU A 633 -29.95 -8.54 17.96
C GLU A 633 -28.77 -7.79 17.34
N ALA A 634 -28.90 -7.43 16.06
CA ALA A 634 -27.93 -6.65 15.32
C ALA A 634 -28.59 -5.53 14.50
N GLN A 635 -27.86 -4.43 14.31
CA GLN A 635 -28.29 -3.24 13.57
C GLN A 635 -27.13 -2.66 12.76
N VAL A 636 -27.44 -1.96 11.67
CA VAL A 636 -26.45 -1.35 10.78
C VAL A 636 -26.78 0.12 10.54
N ARG A 637 -25.77 0.99 10.47
CA ARG A 637 -25.91 2.37 9.97
C ARG A 637 -24.93 2.64 8.84
N SER A 638 -25.28 3.57 7.94
CA SER A 638 -24.35 4.08 6.94
C SER A 638 -23.47 5.20 7.50
N LYS A 639 -22.30 5.39 6.89
CA LYS A 639 -21.24 6.31 7.33
C LYS A 639 -20.45 6.83 6.14
N CYS A 640 -20.45 8.15 5.97
CA CYS A 640 -19.81 8.83 4.87
C CYS A 640 -18.37 9.25 5.19
N ALA A 641 -17.59 9.56 4.16
CA ALA A 641 -16.17 9.92 4.28
C ALA A 641 -15.93 11.25 5.05
N ASP A 642 -16.94 12.11 5.15
CA ASP A 642 -16.92 13.33 5.96
C ASP A 642 -17.23 13.08 7.45
N GLY A 643 -17.51 11.83 7.83
CA GLY A 643 -17.88 11.42 9.18
C GLY A 643 -19.38 11.50 9.50
N THR A 644 -20.23 11.93 8.56
CA THR A 644 -21.69 11.88 8.77
C THR A 644 -22.20 10.45 8.80
N THR A 645 -23.21 10.17 9.63
CA THR A 645 -23.76 8.81 9.83
C THR A 645 -25.28 8.84 9.87
N SER A 646 -25.91 7.77 9.38
CA SER A 646 -27.36 7.57 9.56
C SER A 646 -27.69 7.17 11.00
N ASP A 647 -28.99 7.18 11.32
CA ASP A 647 -29.51 6.33 12.39
C ASP A 647 -29.24 4.86 12.10
N TYR A 648 -29.26 4.03 13.14
CA TYR A 648 -29.19 2.58 13.00
C TYR A 648 -30.50 2.00 12.49
N SER A 649 -30.41 0.91 11.72
CA SER A 649 -31.53 0.13 11.24
C SER A 649 -32.41 -0.41 12.37
N THR A 650 -33.62 -0.87 12.02
CA THR A 650 -34.35 -1.83 12.85
C THR A 650 -33.48 -3.06 13.16
N SER A 651 -33.64 -3.62 14.35
CA SER A 651 -32.92 -4.84 14.75
C SER A 651 -33.32 -6.04 13.89
N VAL A 652 -32.34 -6.69 13.26
CA VAL A 652 -32.46 -8.10 12.90
C VAL A 652 -32.18 -8.93 14.14
N ASN A 653 -32.96 -10.00 14.35
CA ASN A 653 -32.82 -10.90 15.49
C ASN A 653 -32.45 -12.29 14.98
N PHE A 654 -31.54 -12.97 15.67
CA PHE A 654 -31.14 -14.33 15.37
C PHE A 654 -30.75 -15.07 16.65
N THR A 655 -30.78 -16.40 16.63
CA THR A 655 -30.31 -17.24 17.73
C THR A 655 -29.19 -18.11 17.19
N THR A 656 -28.03 -18.12 17.85
CA THR A 656 -26.93 -19.03 17.51
C THR A 656 -27.37 -20.48 17.68
N THR A 657 -26.79 -21.39 16.90
CA THR A 657 -27.08 -22.82 17.01
C THR A 657 -26.48 -23.39 18.30
N ASP A 658 -26.85 -24.63 18.60
CA ASP A 658 -26.08 -25.43 19.56
C ASP A 658 -24.72 -25.85 18.94
N VAL A 659 -23.79 -26.29 19.79
CA VAL A 659 -22.51 -26.87 19.37
C VAL A 659 -22.74 -28.33 18.97
N GLN A 660 -22.68 -28.64 17.68
CA GLN A 660 -22.87 -30.01 17.18
C GLN A 660 -21.57 -30.83 17.25
N LEU A 661 -21.39 -31.57 18.34
CA LEU A 661 -20.27 -32.48 18.57
C LEU A 661 -20.57 -33.86 17.94
N ASN A 662 -19.72 -34.33 17.03
CA ASN A 662 -19.98 -35.48 16.15
C ASN A 662 -19.12 -36.70 16.49
N TYR A 663 -19.45 -37.36 17.61
CA TYR A 663 -18.72 -38.51 18.13
C TYR A 663 -18.71 -39.72 17.19
N CYS A 664 -17.58 -40.43 17.20
CA CYS A 664 -17.42 -41.71 16.50
C CYS A 664 -18.43 -42.77 16.99
N ALA A 665 -18.81 -43.70 16.12
CA ALA A 665 -19.67 -44.83 16.48
C ALA A 665 -18.89 -45.90 17.27
N SER A 666 -19.52 -46.50 18.28
CA SER A 666 -18.97 -47.62 19.07
C SER A 666 -20.10 -48.47 19.64
N ASN A 667 -20.00 -49.81 19.58
CA ASN A 667 -21.06 -50.72 20.04
C ASN A 667 -20.59 -52.17 20.29
N GLY A 668 -21.30 -52.89 21.17
CA GLY A 668 -21.26 -54.35 21.22
C GLY A 668 -22.25 -55.00 20.23
N LYS A 669 -22.00 -56.21 19.74
CA LYS A 669 -22.90 -56.92 18.81
C LYS A 669 -23.88 -57.87 19.50
N LYS A 670 -23.60 -58.24 20.76
CA LYS A 670 -24.41 -59.14 21.59
C LYS A 670 -24.46 -58.60 23.01
N THR A 671 -25.67 -58.49 23.53
CA THR A 671 -25.98 -58.04 24.90
C THR A 671 -26.87 -59.04 25.65
N ASN A 672 -27.07 -60.23 25.08
CA ASN A 672 -27.91 -61.30 25.63
C ASN A 672 -27.20 -62.13 26.72
N ASP A 673 -25.87 -62.16 26.68
CA ASP A 673 -25.01 -62.93 27.59
C ASP A 673 -24.42 -62.02 28.70
N GLU A 674 -24.09 -60.77 28.37
CA GLU A 674 -23.60 -59.72 29.27
C GLU A 674 -24.01 -58.32 28.78
N TYR A 675 -24.30 -57.38 29.69
CA TYR A 675 -24.59 -55.98 29.36
C TYR A 675 -24.34 -55.03 30.55
N ILE A 676 -24.37 -53.71 30.32
CA ILE A 676 -24.21 -52.72 31.40
C ILE A 676 -25.55 -52.55 32.12
N GLY A 677 -25.65 -53.05 33.35
CA GLY A 677 -26.89 -52.97 34.13
C GLY A 677 -27.06 -51.67 34.91
N LYS A 678 -25.96 -50.96 35.19
CA LYS A 678 -26.00 -49.69 35.93
C LYS A 678 -24.73 -48.86 35.74
N VAL A 679 -24.89 -47.55 35.68
CA VAL A 679 -23.80 -46.55 35.77
C VAL A 679 -24.13 -45.52 36.86
N GLN A 680 -23.13 -45.16 37.67
CA GLN A 680 -23.24 -44.14 38.70
C GLN A 680 -22.03 -43.19 38.69
N VAL A 681 -22.28 -41.89 38.56
CA VAL A 681 -21.31 -40.80 38.75
C VAL A 681 -22.04 -39.49 39.05
N GLY A 682 -21.67 -38.80 40.13
CA GLY A 682 -22.35 -37.57 40.56
C GLY A 682 -23.86 -37.79 40.77
N THR A 683 -24.70 -37.07 40.02
CA THR A 683 -26.16 -37.26 40.00
C THR A 683 -26.64 -38.36 39.06
N ILE A 684 -25.83 -38.83 38.12
CA ILE A 684 -26.18 -39.99 37.27
C ILE A 684 -26.22 -41.23 38.16
N ASN A 685 -27.36 -41.91 38.16
CA ASN A 685 -27.62 -43.14 38.90
C ASN A 685 -28.43 -44.12 38.03
N LYS A 686 -28.08 -44.15 36.75
CA LYS A 686 -28.85 -44.80 35.68
C LYS A 686 -28.80 -46.31 35.85
N THR A 687 -29.97 -46.94 35.87
CA THR A 687 -30.13 -48.39 35.73
C THR A 687 -30.60 -48.68 34.31
N SER A 688 -30.07 -49.74 33.70
CA SER A 688 -30.18 -50.01 32.26
C SER A 688 -30.55 -51.47 31.98
N THR A 689 -30.89 -51.74 30.72
CA THR A 689 -31.19 -53.06 30.18
C THR A 689 -30.57 -53.15 28.79
N ALA A 690 -29.86 -54.24 28.51
CA ALA A 690 -29.27 -54.63 27.23
C ALA A 690 -29.71 -53.80 26.00
N GLY A 691 -28.86 -52.88 25.56
CA GLY A 691 -29.07 -52.05 24.38
C GLY A 691 -29.30 -52.86 23.11
N SER A 692 -30.24 -52.39 22.28
CA SER A 692 -30.59 -53.02 20.99
C SER A 692 -29.47 -52.82 19.98
N GLY A 693 -28.58 -53.81 19.85
CA GLY A 693 -27.35 -53.69 19.07
C GLY A 693 -26.18 -53.13 19.86
N GLY A 694 -26.19 -53.27 21.19
CA GLY A 694 -25.08 -53.02 22.11
C GLY A 694 -24.55 -51.58 22.15
N TYR A 695 -25.39 -50.62 21.78
CA TYR A 695 -25.22 -49.20 22.08
C TYR A 695 -26.53 -48.67 22.69
N SER A 696 -26.41 -47.86 23.75
CA SER A 696 -27.51 -47.21 24.44
C SER A 696 -27.21 -45.72 24.63
N ASP A 697 -28.03 -44.84 24.03
CA ASP A 697 -27.90 -43.39 24.24
C ASP A 697 -28.71 -42.94 25.45
N PHE A 698 -28.02 -42.40 26.45
CA PHE A 698 -28.59 -41.84 27.67
C PHE A 698 -28.15 -40.38 27.88
N THR A 699 -27.86 -39.60 26.84
CA THR A 699 -27.42 -38.20 27.02
C THR A 699 -28.47 -37.23 27.54
N ALA A 700 -29.72 -37.68 27.71
CA ALA A 700 -30.72 -36.96 28.51
C ALA A 700 -30.42 -37.02 30.02
N GLU A 701 -29.70 -38.05 30.49
CA GLU A 701 -29.17 -38.15 31.85
C GLU A 701 -27.89 -37.31 31.97
N SER A 702 -27.75 -36.56 33.06
CA SER A 702 -26.60 -35.67 33.25
C SER A 702 -26.15 -35.48 34.69
N THR A 703 -24.90 -35.06 34.85
CA THR A 703 -24.33 -34.57 36.12
C THR A 703 -23.39 -33.40 35.91
N ASN A 704 -23.36 -32.48 36.87
CA ASN A 704 -22.33 -31.45 36.96
C ASN A 704 -21.02 -32.08 37.44
N LEU A 705 -19.88 -31.68 36.86
CA LEU A 705 -18.54 -32.04 37.31
C LEU A 705 -17.68 -30.77 37.44
N SER A 706 -17.09 -30.55 38.61
CA SER A 706 -16.23 -29.38 38.88
C SER A 706 -14.79 -29.62 38.44
N LYS A 707 -14.15 -28.59 37.88
CA LYS A 707 -12.73 -28.59 37.51
C LYS A 707 -11.86 -28.80 38.75
N GLY A 708 -10.87 -29.69 38.67
CA GLY A 708 -10.08 -30.14 39.82
C GLY A 708 -10.85 -31.03 40.82
N GLY A 709 -12.15 -31.24 40.62
CA GLY A 709 -12.98 -32.09 41.47
C GLY A 709 -12.68 -33.57 41.25
N ALA A 710 -12.43 -34.29 42.34
CA ALA A 710 -12.31 -35.75 42.34
C ALA A 710 -13.71 -36.38 42.31
N ASN A 711 -13.94 -37.24 41.32
CA ASN A 711 -15.20 -37.92 41.06
C ASN A 711 -14.99 -39.43 41.09
N THR A 712 -16.06 -40.21 41.33
CA THR A 712 -16.03 -41.68 41.31
C THR A 712 -17.05 -42.19 40.32
N ILE A 713 -16.60 -42.99 39.35
CA ILE A 713 -17.45 -43.79 38.46
C ILE A 713 -17.66 -45.17 39.09
N THR A 714 -18.88 -45.70 39.01
CA THR A 714 -19.21 -47.08 39.39
C THR A 714 -20.09 -47.71 38.33
N ILE A 715 -19.73 -48.89 37.87
CA ILE A 715 -20.44 -49.65 36.81
C ILE A 715 -20.84 -51.01 37.38
N THR A 716 -22.08 -51.43 37.14
CA THR A 716 -22.57 -52.76 37.53
C THR A 716 -22.85 -53.59 36.28
N PRO A 717 -21.96 -54.52 35.90
CA PRO A 717 -22.27 -55.50 34.84
C PRO A 717 -23.44 -56.39 35.24
N THR A 718 -24.21 -56.85 34.24
CA THR A 718 -25.25 -57.87 34.41
C THR A 718 -25.03 -59.01 33.43
N TRP A 719 -25.00 -60.24 33.96
CA TRP A 719 -24.99 -61.48 33.18
C TRP A 719 -26.31 -62.24 33.45
N PRO A 720 -27.20 -62.43 32.45
CA PRO A 720 -28.42 -63.22 32.63
C PRO A 720 -28.19 -64.73 32.86
N GLY A 721 -26.97 -65.22 32.62
CA GLY A 721 -26.60 -66.63 32.74
C GLY A 721 -25.21 -66.86 33.34
N THR A 722 -24.23 -67.18 32.49
CA THR A 722 -22.85 -67.44 32.92
C THR A 722 -22.11 -66.12 33.15
N THR A 723 -21.35 -66.02 34.24
CA THR A 723 -20.52 -64.83 34.50
C THR A 723 -19.21 -64.90 33.70
N TYR A 724 -18.92 -63.83 32.98
CA TYR A 724 -17.73 -63.68 32.14
C TYR A 724 -16.79 -62.58 32.68
N ASP A 725 -15.55 -62.54 32.20
CA ASP A 725 -14.56 -61.55 32.63
C ASP A 725 -14.63 -60.32 31.72
N GLU A 726 -15.22 -59.24 32.23
CA GLU A 726 -15.50 -58.01 31.48
C GLU A 726 -14.44 -56.94 31.72
N GLY A 727 -13.94 -56.33 30.65
CA GLY A 727 -13.05 -55.17 30.68
C GLY A 727 -13.83 -53.87 30.47
N TYR A 728 -13.33 -52.76 31.03
CA TYR A 728 -14.04 -51.48 31.05
C TYR A 728 -13.13 -50.32 30.63
N SER A 729 -13.74 -49.33 29.98
CA SER A 729 -13.13 -48.02 29.74
C SER A 729 -14.21 -46.93 29.81
N VAL A 730 -13.80 -45.75 30.26
CA VAL A 730 -14.65 -44.56 30.34
C VAL A 730 -13.86 -43.37 29.81
N TRP A 731 -14.50 -42.58 28.95
CA TRP A 731 -13.95 -41.35 28.38
C TRP A 731 -14.84 -40.16 28.67
N ILE A 732 -14.25 -38.97 28.78
CA ILE A 732 -14.94 -37.68 28.78
C ILE A 732 -14.19 -36.76 27.81
N ASP A 733 -14.90 -36.26 26.80
CA ASP A 733 -14.43 -35.20 25.91
C ASP A 733 -14.29 -33.90 26.73
N TYR A 734 -13.06 -33.46 26.98
CA TYR A 734 -12.79 -32.29 27.82
C TYR A 734 -12.52 -31.01 27.03
N ASN A 735 -12.21 -31.12 25.73
CA ASN A 735 -11.89 -29.98 24.87
C ASN A 735 -13.14 -29.48 24.07
N GLN A 736 -14.18 -30.30 23.97
CA GLN A 736 -15.40 -30.18 23.15
C GLN A 736 -15.11 -29.99 21.66
N ASP A 737 -14.32 -30.87 21.05
CA ASP A 737 -14.12 -31.00 19.60
C ASP A 737 -14.98 -32.11 18.98
N GLY A 738 -15.41 -33.10 19.78
CA GLY A 738 -16.26 -34.19 19.36
C GLY A 738 -15.57 -35.54 19.13
N ASP A 739 -14.31 -35.75 19.53
CA ASP A 739 -13.74 -37.10 19.64
C ASP A 739 -13.39 -37.52 21.10
N PHE A 740 -12.39 -38.40 21.27
CA PHE A 740 -11.96 -39.00 22.55
C PHE A 740 -10.48 -39.45 22.52
N ALA A 741 -9.69 -38.95 21.56
CA ALA A 741 -8.31 -39.36 21.33
C ALA A 741 -7.32 -38.56 22.18
N ASP A 742 -7.76 -37.51 22.87
CA ASP A 742 -6.88 -36.51 23.45
C ASP A 742 -6.29 -36.94 24.81
N THR A 743 -5.15 -36.36 25.18
CA THR A 743 -4.36 -36.84 26.34
C THR A 743 -5.02 -36.44 27.66
N GLY A 744 -5.69 -37.42 28.29
CA GLY A 744 -6.37 -37.28 29.58
C GLY A 744 -7.87 -37.55 29.53
N GLU A 745 -8.42 -37.79 28.33
CA GLU A 745 -9.86 -37.99 28.13
C GLU A 745 -10.32 -39.41 28.52
N GLN A 746 -9.45 -40.42 28.43
CA GLN A 746 -9.71 -41.73 29.03
C GLN A 746 -9.60 -41.67 30.56
N VAL A 747 -10.66 -41.14 31.20
CA VAL A 747 -10.71 -40.87 32.64
C VAL A 747 -10.59 -42.12 33.52
N TRP A 748 -10.99 -43.30 33.02
CA TRP A 748 -10.85 -44.56 33.76
C TRP A 748 -10.79 -45.79 32.84
N THR A 749 -10.10 -46.84 33.27
CA THR A 749 -10.09 -48.15 32.61
C THR A 749 -9.81 -49.28 33.62
N LYS A 750 -10.25 -50.49 33.30
CA LYS A 750 -10.04 -51.70 34.10
C LYS A 750 -9.94 -52.93 33.20
N ALA A 751 -8.90 -53.74 33.41
CA ALA A 751 -8.71 -55.02 32.73
C ALA A 751 -9.80 -56.05 33.10
N ALA A 752 -10.00 -57.03 32.20
CA ALA A 752 -11.08 -58.00 32.26
C ALA A 752 -11.24 -58.72 33.62
N SER A 753 -12.44 -58.71 34.21
CA SER A 753 -12.72 -59.42 35.47
C SER A 753 -14.22 -59.61 35.76
N LYS A 754 -14.56 -60.70 36.45
CA LYS A 754 -15.87 -60.98 37.08
C LYS A 754 -16.22 -60.12 38.32
N THR A 755 -15.56 -58.99 38.54
CA THR A 755 -15.87 -58.11 39.68
C THR A 755 -17.18 -57.36 39.44
N THR A 756 -18.10 -57.31 40.41
CA THR A 756 -19.31 -56.48 40.33
C THR A 756 -19.73 -55.95 41.72
N PRO A 757 -20.09 -54.65 41.86
CA PRO A 757 -19.82 -53.59 40.88
C PRO A 757 -18.31 -53.32 40.74
N VAL A 758 -17.91 -52.65 39.66
CA VAL A 758 -16.57 -52.10 39.49
C VAL A 758 -16.59 -50.59 39.72
N SER A 759 -15.52 -50.02 40.27
CA SER A 759 -15.45 -48.58 40.50
C SER A 759 -14.02 -48.04 40.42
N GLY A 760 -13.91 -46.72 40.25
CA GLY A 760 -12.65 -45.99 40.25
C GLY A 760 -12.83 -44.48 40.32
N SER A 761 -11.76 -43.78 40.71
CA SER A 761 -11.74 -42.33 40.86
C SER A 761 -11.03 -41.64 39.70
N PHE A 762 -11.55 -40.50 39.26
CA PHE A 762 -10.93 -39.62 38.25
C PHE A 762 -11.08 -38.15 38.66
N THR A 763 -10.34 -37.25 38.01
CA THR A 763 -10.37 -35.81 38.31
C THR A 763 -10.53 -35.01 37.02
N VAL A 764 -11.43 -34.03 37.00
CA VAL A 764 -11.61 -33.14 35.83
C VAL A 764 -10.39 -32.22 35.67
N PRO A 765 -9.73 -32.17 34.49
CA PRO A 765 -8.63 -31.24 34.23
C PRO A 765 -9.03 -29.77 34.43
N ALA A 766 -8.12 -28.96 34.97
CA ALA A 766 -8.32 -27.52 35.07
C ALA A 766 -8.45 -26.83 33.69
N THR A 767 -7.91 -27.46 32.65
CA THR A 767 -7.95 -27.05 31.24
C THR A 767 -9.24 -27.41 30.51
N ALA A 768 -10.13 -28.21 31.11
CA ALA A 768 -11.39 -28.61 30.47
C ALA A 768 -12.26 -27.39 30.12
N LYS A 769 -13.01 -27.47 29.02
CA LYS A 769 -13.90 -26.40 28.55
C LYS A 769 -15.25 -26.47 29.28
N ASP A 770 -15.77 -25.33 29.74
CA ASP A 770 -17.05 -25.27 30.46
C ASP A 770 -18.24 -25.54 29.52
N GLY A 771 -19.32 -26.10 30.07
CA GLY A 771 -20.53 -26.47 29.33
C GLY A 771 -20.76 -27.98 29.24
N ASN A 772 -21.71 -28.38 28.39
CA ASN A 772 -22.09 -29.78 28.19
C ASN A 772 -21.06 -30.50 27.30
N THR A 773 -20.74 -31.74 27.64
CA THR A 773 -19.89 -32.63 26.83
C THR A 773 -20.26 -34.10 27.05
N ARG A 774 -19.72 -34.99 26.23
CA ARG A 774 -20.02 -36.43 26.26
C ARG A 774 -19.14 -37.17 27.26
N MET A 775 -19.76 -38.05 28.04
CA MET A 775 -19.08 -39.17 28.71
C MET A 775 -19.49 -40.47 28.02
N ARG A 776 -18.52 -41.27 27.59
CA ARG A 776 -18.74 -42.62 27.02
C ARG A 776 -18.29 -43.68 28.02
N VAL A 777 -19.14 -44.67 28.26
CA VAL A 777 -18.87 -45.84 29.11
C VAL A 777 -18.92 -47.09 28.25
N SER A 778 -17.92 -47.96 28.32
CA SER A 778 -17.91 -49.21 27.55
C SER A 778 -17.47 -50.41 28.39
N MET A 779 -18.12 -51.54 28.14
CA MET A 779 -17.86 -52.86 28.73
C MET A 779 -17.71 -53.90 27.62
N LYS A 780 -16.69 -54.75 27.70
CA LYS A 780 -16.30 -55.67 26.63
C LYS A 780 -15.74 -56.99 27.15
N TYR A 781 -16.19 -58.10 26.57
CA TYR A 781 -15.76 -59.43 26.96
C TYR A 781 -14.25 -59.64 26.75
N ASN A 782 -13.57 -60.08 27.81
CA ASN A 782 -12.18 -60.54 27.82
C ASN A 782 -11.15 -59.54 27.20
N GLY A 783 -11.44 -58.24 27.24
CA GLY A 783 -10.52 -57.21 26.73
C GLY A 783 -10.95 -55.80 27.08
N THR A 784 -9.99 -54.87 27.16
CA THR A 784 -10.29 -53.44 27.35
C THR A 784 -10.91 -52.85 26.07
N PRO A 785 -11.99 -52.06 26.17
CA PRO A 785 -12.57 -51.38 25.01
C PRO A 785 -11.85 -50.07 24.65
N ASN A 786 -11.97 -49.70 23.38
CA ASN A 786 -11.53 -48.42 22.77
C ASN A 786 -12.75 -47.47 22.56
N PRO A 787 -12.57 -46.15 22.35
CA PRO A 787 -13.72 -45.24 22.30
C PRO A 787 -14.54 -45.36 20.99
N CYS A 788 -13.94 -45.89 19.92
CA CYS A 788 -14.46 -45.91 18.56
C CYS A 788 -14.35 -47.31 17.91
N GLU A 789 -15.00 -48.33 18.47
CA GLU A 789 -14.90 -49.71 17.95
C GLU A 789 -16.20 -50.52 18.02
N SER A 790 -16.30 -51.58 17.21
CA SER A 790 -17.43 -52.52 17.25
C SER A 790 -16.97 -53.92 17.62
N PHE A 791 -17.38 -54.43 18.79
CA PHE A 791 -16.90 -55.68 19.38
C PHE A 791 -18.04 -56.71 19.56
N ASP A 792 -17.69 -57.99 19.74
CA ASP A 792 -18.69 -59.07 19.57
C ASP A 792 -19.63 -59.28 20.76
N TYR A 793 -19.23 -58.92 21.98
CA TYR A 793 -19.90 -59.23 23.25
C TYR A 793 -19.67 -58.08 24.27
N GLY A 794 -20.74 -57.58 24.89
CA GLY A 794 -20.75 -56.40 25.77
C GLY A 794 -21.56 -55.20 25.24
N GLU A 795 -21.34 -54.00 25.79
CA GLU A 795 -22.16 -52.80 25.53
C GLU A 795 -21.38 -51.47 25.61
N VAL A 796 -21.91 -50.44 24.95
CA VAL A 796 -21.51 -49.03 25.08
C VAL A 796 -22.71 -48.19 25.53
N GLU A 797 -22.52 -47.32 26.53
CA GLU A 797 -23.51 -46.33 26.98
C GLU A 797 -22.93 -44.90 26.92
N ASP A 798 -23.69 -43.97 26.37
CA ASP A 798 -23.31 -42.55 26.23
C ASP A 798 -24.15 -41.64 27.15
N TYR A 799 -23.51 -40.69 27.83
CA TYR A 799 -24.08 -39.81 28.86
C TYR A 799 -23.63 -38.35 28.66
N THR A 800 -24.36 -37.39 29.23
CA THR A 800 -23.93 -35.98 29.28
C THR A 800 -23.25 -35.67 30.61
N VAL A 801 -22.16 -34.90 30.58
CA VAL A 801 -21.59 -34.27 31.77
C VAL A 801 -21.45 -32.76 31.56
N VAL A 802 -21.67 -31.98 32.62
CA VAL A 802 -21.67 -30.51 32.57
C VAL A 802 -20.44 -30.01 33.32
N ILE A 803 -19.40 -29.66 32.56
CA ILE A 803 -18.15 -29.12 33.10
C ILE A 803 -18.39 -27.69 33.58
N GLY A 804 -17.98 -27.40 34.81
CA GLY A 804 -18.19 -26.08 35.43
C GLY A 804 -19.60 -25.82 35.94
N GLY A 805 -20.53 -26.79 35.82
CA GLY A 805 -21.87 -26.69 36.41
C GLY A 805 -21.79 -26.52 37.93
N SER A 806 -22.41 -25.47 38.48
CA SER A 806 -22.29 -25.11 39.90
C SER A 806 -22.80 -26.23 40.82
N GLY A 807 -21.87 -26.90 41.50
CA GLY A 807 -22.12 -27.89 42.54
C GLY A 807 -22.03 -27.26 43.94
N GLY A 808 -23.03 -26.44 44.29
CA GLY A 808 -23.07 -25.69 45.54
C GLY A 808 -22.86 -24.20 45.33
N THR A 809 -23.77 -23.39 45.86
CA THR A 809 -23.62 -21.93 45.90
C THR A 809 -22.59 -21.56 46.96
N ASP A 810 -21.46 -21.01 46.54
CA ASP A 810 -20.61 -20.29 47.48
C ASP A 810 -21.33 -19.02 47.96
N THR A 811 -21.28 -18.77 49.26
CA THR A 811 -21.99 -17.67 49.94
C THR A 811 -21.08 -16.92 50.90
N GLN A 812 -19.81 -17.32 50.99
CA GLN A 812 -18.81 -16.59 51.74
C GLN A 812 -18.12 -15.62 50.78
N ALA A 813 -17.88 -14.39 51.24
CA ALA A 813 -17.18 -13.40 50.44
C ALA A 813 -15.65 -13.52 50.63
N PRO A 814 -14.85 -13.30 49.56
CA PRO A 814 -13.40 -13.23 49.66
C PRO A 814 -12.91 -12.24 50.72
N SER A 815 -11.70 -12.49 51.23
CA SER A 815 -11.02 -11.54 52.10
C SER A 815 -10.75 -10.20 51.39
N ALA A 816 -10.75 -9.10 52.13
CA ALA A 816 -10.42 -7.79 51.58
C ALA A 816 -8.96 -7.78 51.06
N PRO A 817 -8.68 -7.31 49.81
CA PRO A 817 -7.33 -7.18 49.31
C PRO A 817 -6.46 -6.31 50.22
N ALA A 818 -5.31 -6.82 50.66
CA ALA A 818 -4.43 -6.15 51.59
C ALA A 818 -3.25 -5.48 50.87
N GLY A 819 -2.71 -4.39 51.45
CA GLY A 819 -1.48 -3.77 50.95
C GLY A 819 -1.63 -3.09 49.58
N LEU A 820 -2.77 -2.44 49.33
CA LEU A 820 -2.94 -1.62 48.12
C LEU A 820 -1.94 -0.46 48.15
N THR A 821 -1.07 -0.42 47.15
CA THR A 821 0.02 0.54 46.96
C THR A 821 0.03 1.06 45.52
N ALA A 822 0.75 2.16 45.27
CA ALA A 822 0.97 2.71 43.93
C ALA A 822 2.47 2.83 43.62
N SER A 823 2.83 2.54 42.38
CA SER A 823 4.14 2.77 41.76
C SER A 823 3.96 3.50 40.42
N ASN A 824 5.06 3.83 39.74
CA ASN A 824 5.05 4.45 38.40
C ASN A 824 4.17 5.73 38.32
N VAL A 825 4.09 6.50 39.42
CA VAL A 825 3.19 7.64 39.56
C VAL A 825 3.69 8.81 38.72
N ALA A 826 3.02 9.05 37.59
CA ALA A 826 3.30 10.13 36.67
C ALA A 826 2.16 11.17 36.68
N GLN A 827 2.11 12.02 35.66
CA GLN A 827 1.14 13.12 35.57
C GLN A 827 -0.27 12.63 35.21
N THR A 828 -0.37 11.62 34.34
CA THR A 828 -1.65 11.13 33.80
C THR A 828 -1.84 9.62 33.97
N THR A 829 -0.87 8.95 34.62
CA THR A 829 -0.84 7.50 34.81
C THR A 829 -0.26 7.11 36.17
N LEU A 830 -0.62 5.93 36.67
CA LEU A 830 0.06 5.24 37.78
C LEU A 830 -0.22 3.73 37.72
N THR A 831 0.61 2.93 38.38
CA THR A 831 0.39 1.48 38.57
C THR A 831 -0.11 1.24 39.98
N LEU A 832 -1.23 0.53 40.14
CA LEU A 832 -1.70 0.01 41.42
C LEU A 832 -1.28 -1.45 41.59
N SER A 833 -0.92 -1.86 42.81
CA SER A 833 -0.64 -3.26 43.14
C SER A 833 -1.09 -3.61 44.57
N TRP A 834 -1.52 -4.85 44.79
CA TRP A 834 -2.05 -5.34 46.06
C TRP A 834 -1.70 -6.82 46.28
N ASN A 835 -1.86 -7.32 47.51
CA ASN A 835 -1.74 -8.74 47.81
C ASN A 835 -3.01 -9.49 47.37
N ALA A 836 -2.85 -10.73 46.90
CA ALA A 836 -3.97 -11.59 46.54
C ALA A 836 -4.93 -11.79 47.72
N ALA A 837 -6.23 -11.74 47.44
CA ALA A 837 -7.26 -12.12 48.39
C ALA A 837 -7.36 -13.66 48.47
N THR A 838 -7.84 -14.14 49.60
CA THR A 838 -8.08 -15.56 49.90
C THR A 838 -9.57 -15.82 50.03
N ASP A 839 -9.99 -16.99 49.58
CA ASP A 839 -11.38 -17.42 49.54
C ASP A 839 -11.48 -18.94 49.72
N ASN A 840 -12.66 -19.48 50.05
CA ASN A 840 -12.88 -20.91 50.26
C ASN A 840 -13.15 -21.71 48.99
N VAL A 841 -13.52 -21.09 47.86
CA VAL A 841 -13.56 -21.73 46.54
C VAL A 841 -12.58 -21.08 45.58
N GLY A 842 -12.51 -19.75 45.51
CA GLY A 842 -11.48 -19.04 44.76
C GLY A 842 -11.88 -17.65 44.24
N VAL A 843 -10.91 -16.72 44.32
CA VAL A 843 -11.05 -15.35 43.80
C VAL A 843 -10.89 -15.36 42.27
N THR A 844 -11.90 -14.87 41.55
CA THR A 844 -11.90 -14.78 40.08
C THR A 844 -11.44 -13.41 39.56
N GLY A 845 -11.40 -12.39 40.42
CA GLY A 845 -10.82 -11.10 40.06
C GLY A 845 -11.01 -10.00 41.09
N TYR A 846 -10.70 -8.79 40.67
CA TYR A 846 -10.59 -7.60 41.51
C TYR A 846 -11.22 -6.38 40.82
N ASP A 847 -12.26 -5.80 41.40
CA ASP A 847 -12.83 -4.52 40.97
C ASP A 847 -12.03 -3.35 41.56
N VAL A 848 -11.58 -2.44 40.70
CA VAL A 848 -10.70 -1.32 41.07
C VAL A 848 -11.47 0.00 40.98
N TYR A 849 -11.54 0.72 42.09
CA TYR A 849 -12.33 1.96 42.22
C TYR A 849 -11.44 3.19 42.32
N GLN A 850 -11.83 4.27 41.64
CA GLN A 850 -11.29 5.62 41.80
C GLN A 850 -12.34 6.50 42.48
N GLY A 851 -12.13 6.83 43.75
CA GLY A 851 -13.17 7.34 44.64
C GLY A 851 -14.32 6.34 44.72
N THR A 852 -15.51 6.74 44.27
CA THR A 852 -16.69 5.87 44.17
C THR A 852 -16.88 5.22 42.79
N THR A 853 -16.11 5.61 41.77
CA THR A 853 -16.26 5.13 40.40
C THR A 853 -15.53 3.80 40.20
N ASN A 854 -16.26 2.72 39.87
CA ASN A 854 -15.60 1.47 39.45
C ASN A 854 -14.98 1.67 38.06
N LEU A 855 -13.69 1.38 37.92
CA LEU A 855 -12.95 1.40 36.65
C LEU A 855 -12.99 0.04 35.93
N GLY A 856 -13.64 -0.98 36.51
CA GLY A 856 -13.80 -2.33 35.98
C GLY A 856 -12.92 -3.37 36.69
N SER A 857 -13.16 -4.65 36.39
CA SER A 857 -12.45 -5.77 37.00
C SER A 857 -11.14 -6.13 36.29
N VAL A 858 -10.16 -6.66 37.04
CA VAL A 858 -8.95 -7.34 36.52
C VAL A 858 -8.74 -8.68 37.22
N THR A 859 -8.06 -9.63 36.59
CA THR A 859 -7.71 -10.94 37.20
C THR A 859 -6.37 -10.90 37.93
N ALA A 860 -5.41 -10.10 37.47
CA ALA A 860 -4.12 -9.88 38.11
C ALA A 860 -4.25 -9.02 39.37
N THR A 861 -3.27 -9.12 40.28
CA THR A 861 -3.17 -8.30 41.50
C THR A 861 -2.48 -6.94 41.28
N THR A 862 -2.52 -6.45 40.05
CA THR A 862 -1.94 -5.18 39.62
C THR A 862 -2.77 -4.58 38.48
N ARG A 863 -2.77 -3.24 38.37
CA ARG A 863 -3.47 -2.52 37.30
C ARG A 863 -2.84 -1.16 37.01
N ASN A 864 -2.55 -0.89 35.74
CA ASN A 864 -2.24 0.45 35.26
C ASN A 864 -3.51 1.30 35.13
N ILE A 865 -3.47 2.50 35.68
CA ILE A 865 -4.50 3.53 35.60
C ILE A 865 -3.99 4.65 34.68
N THR A 866 -4.83 5.11 33.76
CA THR A 866 -4.49 6.08 32.71
C THR A 866 -5.59 7.13 32.54
N GLY A 867 -5.25 8.30 32.00
CA GLY A 867 -6.20 9.41 31.79
C GLY A 867 -6.45 10.25 33.03
N LEU A 868 -5.55 10.22 34.00
CA LEU A 868 -5.58 11.09 35.18
C LEU A 868 -5.16 12.53 34.82
N THR A 869 -5.52 13.49 35.67
CA THR A 869 -5.09 14.90 35.59
C THR A 869 -3.81 15.08 36.41
N ALA A 870 -2.88 15.91 35.94
CA ALA A 870 -1.63 16.22 36.64
C ALA A 870 -1.86 16.95 37.99
N ASN A 871 -0.92 16.83 38.93
CA ASN A 871 -0.95 17.47 40.25
C ASN A 871 -2.27 17.31 41.02
N THR A 872 -2.97 16.18 40.83
CA THR A 872 -4.32 15.94 41.33
C THR A 872 -4.31 14.75 42.29
N ALA A 873 -4.89 14.92 43.46
CA ALA A 873 -5.06 13.85 44.44
C ALA A 873 -6.19 12.91 44.01
N TYR A 874 -5.88 11.63 43.90
CA TYR A 874 -6.83 10.55 43.62
C TYR A 874 -6.84 9.56 44.77
N GLN A 875 -8.00 8.97 45.00
CA GLN A 875 -8.22 7.97 46.02
C GLN A 875 -8.57 6.64 45.34
N PHE A 876 -7.92 5.55 45.71
CA PHE A 876 -8.20 4.22 45.17
C PHE A 876 -8.55 3.19 46.25
N THR A 877 -9.43 2.27 45.89
CA THR A 877 -9.69 1.03 46.66
C THR A 877 -9.91 -0.14 45.70
N VAL A 878 -9.68 -1.36 46.19
CA VAL A 878 -9.89 -2.59 45.43
C VAL A 878 -10.78 -3.56 46.22
N LYS A 879 -11.64 -4.30 45.53
CA LYS A 879 -12.44 -5.39 46.11
C LYS A 879 -12.20 -6.67 45.32
N ALA A 880 -12.03 -7.80 46.00
CA ALA A 880 -12.01 -9.12 45.40
C ALA A 880 -13.43 -9.62 45.13
N LYS A 881 -13.59 -10.50 44.14
CA LYS A 881 -14.82 -11.25 43.86
C LYS A 881 -14.51 -12.71 43.52
N ASP A 882 -15.43 -13.61 43.83
CA ASP A 882 -15.32 -15.05 43.58
C ASP A 882 -16.06 -15.49 42.30
N ALA A 883 -16.32 -16.79 42.13
CA ALA A 883 -17.09 -17.35 41.02
C ALA A 883 -18.62 -17.33 41.21
N ALA A 884 -19.11 -17.16 42.45
CA ALA A 884 -20.52 -17.08 42.79
C ALA A 884 -21.07 -15.63 42.75
N GLY A 885 -20.18 -14.64 42.72
CA GLY A 885 -20.50 -13.21 42.71
C GLY A 885 -20.47 -12.56 44.11
N ASN A 886 -19.96 -13.22 45.15
CA ASN A 886 -19.75 -12.53 46.43
C ASN A 886 -18.56 -11.57 46.29
N VAL A 887 -18.64 -10.41 46.96
CA VAL A 887 -17.67 -9.32 46.82
C VAL A 887 -17.13 -8.95 48.20
N SER A 888 -15.80 -8.84 48.30
CA SER A 888 -15.10 -8.51 49.55
C SER A 888 -15.45 -7.12 50.09
N ALA A 889 -15.14 -6.90 51.37
CA ALA A 889 -14.90 -5.54 51.84
C ALA A 889 -13.75 -4.87 51.05
N ALA A 890 -13.74 -3.54 50.99
CA ALA A 890 -12.69 -2.80 50.30
C ALA A 890 -11.31 -2.99 50.98
N SER A 891 -10.26 -2.89 50.17
CA SER A 891 -8.87 -2.73 50.62
C SER A 891 -8.69 -1.52 51.55
N ASN A 892 -7.46 -1.31 52.03
CA ASN A 892 -7.07 0.01 52.49
C ASN A 892 -7.34 1.06 51.41
N THR A 893 -7.84 2.23 51.82
CA THR A 893 -7.89 3.43 51.00
C THR A 893 -6.46 3.87 50.68
N LEU A 894 -6.17 4.13 49.41
CA LEU A 894 -4.89 4.66 48.96
C LEU A 894 -5.09 6.04 48.34
N ASP A 895 -4.66 7.08 49.05
CA ASP A 895 -4.57 8.43 48.51
C ASP A 895 -3.21 8.62 47.81
N VAL A 896 -3.24 9.02 46.54
CA VAL A 896 -2.05 9.21 45.68
C VAL A 896 -2.24 10.44 44.81
N THR A 897 -1.24 11.33 44.80
CA THR A 897 -1.26 12.55 43.98
C THR A 897 -0.39 12.34 42.74
N THR A 898 -0.96 12.55 41.56
CA THR A 898 -0.20 12.53 40.29
C THR A 898 0.89 13.61 40.30
N THR A 899 2.02 13.37 39.62
CA THR A 899 3.10 14.36 39.59
C THR A 899 2.67 15.65 38.88
N GLY A 900 3.26 16.77 39.29
CA GLY A 900 2.91 18.08 38.78
C GLY A 900 3.90 18.62 37.75
N GLY A 901 3.38 19.02 36.58
CA GLY A 901 3.88 20.17 35.82
C GLY A 901 5.32 20.17 35.29
N SER A 902 5.98 19.01 35.16
CA SER A 902 7.28 18.92 34.48
C SER A 902 7.10 18.54 33.01
N SER A 903 7.72 19.23 32.05
CA SER A 903 7.74 18.78 30.65
C SER A 903 8.76 17.66 30.40
N ASP A 904 9.41 17.14 31.44
CA ASP A 904 10.30 15.99 31.35
C ASP A 904 9.54 14.65 31.51
N PRO A 905 9.51 13.76 30.48
CA PRO A 905 8.90 12.43 30.58
C PRO A 905 9.59 11.51 31.61
N CYS A 906 10.80 11.84 32.06
CA CYS A 906 11.55 11.09 33.08
C CYS A 906 11.21 11.49 34.53
N ALA A 907 10.37 12.51 34.74
CA ALA A 907 10.10 13.06 36.07
C ALA A 907 9.35 12.06 36.99
N GLY A 908 10.08 11.49 37.96
CA GLY A 908 9.56 10.50 38.93
C GLY A 908 9.83 9.04 38.54
N VAL A 909 10.67 8.78 37.54
CA VAL A 909 11.03 7.42 37.10
C VAL A 909 12.46 7.08 37.51
N ASP A 910 12.60 6.08 38.40
CA ASP A 910 13.89 5.69 38.97
C ASP A 910 14.89 5.13 37.92
N PRO A 911 16.21 5.24 38.17
CA PRO A 911 17.22 4.66 37.30
C PRO A 911 17.16 3.13 37.24
N TYR A 912 17.46 2.56 36.07
CA TYR A 912 17.53 1.09 35.91
C TYR A 912 18.54 0.45 36.87
N ASN A 913 18.07 -0.49 37.68
CA ASN A 913 18.84 -1.21 38.69
C ASN A 913 18.79 -2.72 38.40
N SER A 914 19.93 -3.32 38.06
CA SER A 914 20.05 -4.74 37.73
C SER A 914 19.74 -5.71 38.88
N SER A 915 19.47 -5.22 40.09
CA SER A 915 19.04 -6.01 41.24
C SER A 915 17.51 -6.06 41.43
N VAL A 916 16.75 -5.44 40.51
CA VAL A 916 15.28 -5.35 40.56
C VAL A 916 14.66 -6.18 39.43
N ASN A 917 13.68 -7.02 39.79
CA ASN A 917 12.93 -7.87 38.84
C ASN A 917 11.73 -7.12 38.23
N TYR A 918 12.03 -6.21 37.30
CA TYR A 918 11.03 -5.45 36.54
C TYR A 918 10.04 -6.34 35.77
N GLN A 919 8.81 -5.87 35.62
CA GLN A 919 7.70 -6.53 34.92
C GLN A 919 7.31 -5.79 33.63
N VAL A 920 6.56 -6.45 32.75
CA VAL A 920 6.06 -5.84 31.52
C VAL A 920 5.13 -4.65 31.86
N GLY A 921 5.49 -3.46 31.39
CA GLY A 921 4.87 -2.18 31.72
C GLY A 921 5.66 -1.30 32.68
N ASP A 922 6.70 -1.82 33.35
CA ASP A 922 7.57 -0.99 34.20
C ASP A 922 8.43 -0.03 33.38
N ARG A 923 8.75 1.12 33.97
CA ARG A 923 9.57 2.17 33.37
C ARG A 923 10.80 2.47 34.20
N VAL A 924 11.89 2.80 33.52
CA VAL A 924 13.19 3.16 34.13
C VAL A 924 13.85 4.29 33.36
N THR A 925 14.67 5.08 34.04
CA THR A 925 15.61 6.00 33.38
C THR A 925 16.96 5.30 33.16
N PHE A 926 17.52 5.43 31.96
CA PHE A 926 18.85 4.92 31.66
C PHE A 926 19.57 5.84 30.66
N GLN A 927 20.79 6.26 31.02
CA GLN A 927 21.64 7.16 30.21
C GLN A 927 20.93 8.42 29.67
N GLY A 928 19.99 8.99 30.45
CA GLY A 928 19.24 10.20 30.06
C GLY A 928 18.08 9.97 29.10
N SER A 929 17.62 8.73 28.92
CA SER A 929 16.38 8.38 28.22
C SER A 929 15.45 7.53 29.10
N LEU A 930 14.15 7.60 28.79
CA LEU A 930 13.11 6.78 29.40
C LEU A 930 12.97 5.46 28.64
N TYR A 931 12.92 4.35 29.37
CA TYR A 931 12.67 3.01 28.81
C TYR A 931 11.44 2.38 29.47
N GLU A 932 10.74 1.51 28.72
CA GLU A 932 9.59 0.73 29.17
C GLU A 932 9.77 -0.75 28.81
N LEU A 933 9.54 -1.67 29.75
CA LEU A 933 9.69 -3.09 29.52
C LEU A 933 8.46 -3.64 28.81
N THR A 934 8.64 -4.12 27.57
CA THR A 934 7.60 -4.80 26.79
C THR A 934 7.74 -6.31 26.88
N SER A 935 6.77 -7.07 26.36
CA SER A 935 6.83 -8.54 26.27
C SER A 935 7.98 -9.08 25.40
N THR A 936 8.65 -8.22 24.63
CA THR A 936 9.84 -8.56 23.82
C THR A 936 11.13 -7.89 24.29
N GLY A 937 11.09 -7.11 25.39
CA GLY A 937 12.25 -6.43 25.98
C GLY A 937 12.07 -4.92 26.20
N TRP A 938 13.12 -4.24 26.65
CA TRP A 938 13.10 -2.80 26.93
C TRP A 938 13.02 -1.97 25.65
N ASN A 939 11.92 -1.22 25.50
CA ASN A 939 11.71 -0.24 24.45
C ASN A 939 12.16 1.16 24.92
N ASN A 940 12.79 1.96 24.05
CA ASN A 940 13.19 3.33 24.37
C ASN A 940 12.06 4.31 23.96
N LEU A 941 11.57 5.10 24.92
CA LEU A 941 10.47 6.04 24.73
C LEU A 941 10.95 7.50 24.48
N GLY A 942 12.25 7.77 24.57
CA GLY A 942 12.86 9.07 24.24
C GLY A 942 13.70 9.69 25.36
N ALA A 943 14.38 10.78 25.02
CA ALA A 943 15.25 11.51 25.94
C ALA A 943 14.46 12.34 26.97
N CYS A 944 15.05 12.55 28.15
CA CYS A 944 14.49 13.39 29.20
C CYS A 944 14.48 14.88 28.80
N GLY A 945 13.39 15.61 29.11
CA GLY A 945 13.31 17.08 29.08
C GLY A 945 13.14 17.80 27.72
N ALA A 946 12.17 17.41 26.87
CA ALA A 946 11.96 18.04 25.55
C ALA A 946 10.72 18.97 25.46
N PHE A 947 10.89 20.13 24.79
CA PHE A 947 9.90 21.21 24.51
C PHE A 947 9.45 22.05 25.75
N PHE A 948 9.36 23.39 25.73
CA PHE A 948 9.27 24.37 24.62
C PHE A 948 10.19 25.63 24.75
N ALA A 949 10.68 26.13 23.60
CA ALA A 949 10.77 27.54 23.13
C ALA A 949 11.53 28.68 23.91
N THR A 950 12.78 28.92 23.47
CA THR A 950 13.35 30.21 22.95
C THR A 950 13.08 31.60 23.58
N THR A 951 14.17 32.36 23.83
CA THR A 951 14.22 33.85 23.67
C THR A 951 15.61 34.41 23.27
N ALA A 952 15.71 34.86 22.01
CA ALA A 952 16.49 36.00 21.45
C ALA A 952 18.01 36.25 21.68
N PHE A 953 18.70 36.52 20.54
CA PHE A 953 19.94 37.32 20.32
C PHE A 953 21.29 36.81 20.91
N SER A 954 22.44 36.87 20.19
CA SER A 954 22.70 37.22 18.77
C SER A 954 24.00 36.58 18.24
N VAL A 955 24.16 36.55 16.91
CA VAL A 955 25.11 35.70 16.16
C VAL A 955 26.57 36.19 16.16
N THR A 956 27.52 35.29 16.52
CA THR A 956 28.79 35.08 15.78
C THR A 956 29.49 33.77 16.19
N ALA A 957 29.09 32.64 15.59
CA ALA A 957 29.87 31.39 15.58
C ALA A 957 29.51 30.52 14.36
N THR A 958 30.50 29.88 13.75
CA THR A 958 30.32 28.87 12.69
C THR A 958 29.83 27.54 13.25
N ALA A 959 28.97 26.83 12.52
CA ALA A 959 28.40 25.56 12.96
C ALA A 959 29.43 24.40 12.98
N PRO A 960 29.52 23.62 14.07
CA PRO A 960 30.11 22.28 14.09
C PRO A 960 29.13 21.21 13.57
N PRO A 961 29.59 19.98 13.26
CA PRO A 961 28.87 19.05 12.37
C PRO A 961 27.89 18.08 13.06
N PHE A 962 27.10 17.39 12.21
CA PHE A 962 26.39 16.15 12.54
C PHE A 962 27.34 15.10 13.17
N ASN A 963 26.85 14.31 14.12
CA ASN A 963 27.68 13.31 14.80
C ASN A 963 27.81 12.01 13.99
N GLU A 964 28.93 11.87 13.29
CA GLU A 964 29.35 10.68 12.55
C GLU A 964 29.68 9.48 13.48
N GLN A 965 28.71 8.66 13.85
CA GLN A 965 29.00 7.35 14.45
C GLN A 965 29.66 6.39 13.45
N LEU A 966 30.71 5.69 13.92
CA LEU A 966 31.44 4.67 13.16
C LEU A 966 30.53 3.46 12.90
N LYS A 967 30.47 2.97 11.66
CA LYS A 967 29.66 1.78 11.30
C LYS A 967 30.57 0.61 10.93
N ALA A 968 30.19 -0.58 11.37
CA ALA A 968 30.92 -1.83 11.12
C ALA A 968 29.95 -2.87 10.54
N TYR A 969 30.27 -3.46 9.38
CA TYR A 969 29.38 -4.38 8.66
C TYR A 969 30.14 -5.40 7.79
N PRO A 970 29.60 -6.62 7.54
CA PRO A 970 28.35 -7.15 8.07
C PRO A 970 28.41 -7.32 9.59
N ASN A 971 27.24 -7.31 10.24
CA ASN A 971 27.12 -7.58 11.67
C ASN A 971 25.82 -8.37 11.88
N PRO A 972 25.86 -9.68 12.19
CA PRO A 972 27.06 -10.48 12.49
C PRO A 972 28.03 -10.70 11.31
N VAL A 973 29.30 -10.99 11.63
CA VAL A 973 30.36 -11.36 10.70
C VAL A 973 30.51 -12.89 10.65
N SER A 974 29.91 -13.52 9.64
CA SER A 974 30.13 -14.94 9.33
C SER A 974 31.48 -15.19 8.65
N GLY A 975 31.91 -14.30 7.77
CA GLY A 975 33.19 -14.38 7.05
C GLY A 975 34.42 -14.00 7.87
N THR A 976 35.53 -13.74 7.18
CA THR A 976 36.80 -13.29 7.77
C THR A 976 36.98 -11.78 7.79
N ILE A 977 36.15 -11.02 7.06
CA ILE A 977 36.32 -9.56 6.89
C ILE A 977 35.15 -8.80 7.50
N ILE A 978 35.45 -7.73 8.24
CA ILE A 978 34.50 -6.67 8.57
C ILE A 978 34.92 -5.37 7.88
N ASN A 979 33.96 -4.67 7.27
CA ASN A 979 34.14 -3.36 6.67
C ASN A 979 33.83 -2.29 7.72
N ILE A 980 34.65 -1.26 7.80
CA ILE A 980 34.48 -0.12 8.70
C ILE A 980 34.30 1.14 7.85
N ASP A 981 33.15 1.79 8.00
CA ASP A 981 32.87 3.04 7.31
C ASP A 981 33.61 4.20 7.98
N THR A 982 34.50 4.83 7.22
CA THR A 982 35.32 5.98 7.67
C THR A 982 35.06 7.26 6.86
N HIS A 983 34.03 7.27 6.00
CA HIS A 983 33.66 8.43 5.16
C HIS A 983 34.84 9.06 4.41
N ASN A 984 35.60 8.23 3.66
CA ASN A 984 36.72 8.62 2.77
C ASN A 984 37.96 9.21 3.47
N LEU A 985 38.62 8.41 4.33
CA LEU A 985 39.93 8.75 4.88
C LEU A 985 41.02 7.72 4.55
N SER A 986 42.28 8.19 4.54
CA SER A 986 43.48 7.35 4.44
C SER A 986 43.67 6.49 5.70
N SER A 987 44.54 5.47 5.59
CA SER A 987 44.70 4.39 6.57
C SER A 987 44.72 4.86 8.03
N LYS A 988 43.95 4.16 8.88
CA LYS A 988 43.80 4.46 10.31
C LYS A 988 44.25 3.29 11.16
N GLU A 989 44.66 3.60 12.38
CA GLU A 989 44.82 2.60 13.44
C GLU A 989 43.46 2.16 13.98
N TYR A 990 43.36 0.89 14.37
CA TYR A 990 42.21 0.31 15.05
C TYR A 990 42.65 -0.53 16.24
N VAL A 991 41.75 -0.67 17.21
CA VAL A 991 41.88 -1.60 18.35
C VAL A 991 40.56 -2.34 18.51
N ILE A 992 40.59 -3.67 18.47
CA ILE A 992 39.44 -4.53 18.79
C ILE A 992 39.59 -5.03 20.21
N PHE A 993 38.52 -4.91 21.00
CA PHE A 993 38.43 -5.47 22.35
C PHE A 993 37.17 -6.31 22.53
N ASN A 994 37.25 -7.32 23.40
CA ASN A 994 36.11 -8.16 23.77
C ASN A 994 35.19 -7.45 24.78
N ILE A 995 34.06 -8.08 25.13
CA ILE A 995 33.11 -7.55 26.14
C ILE A 995 33.69 -7.38 27.56
N LEU A 996 34.90 -7.91 27.84
CA LEU A 996 35.61 -7.71 29.11
C LEU A 996 36.59 -6.53 29.05
N GLY A 997 36.59 -5.75 27.96
CA GLY A 997 37.49 -4.62 27.75
C GLY A 997 38.94 -5.01 27.39
N GLN A 998 39.20 -6.29 27.15
CA GLN A 998 40.54 -6.78 26.80
C GLN A 998 40.77 -6.60 25.30
N THR A 999 41.85 -5.92 24.91
CA THR A 999 42.31 -5.90 23.51
C THR A 999 42.60 -7.32 23.03
N VAL A 1000 42.01 -7.69 21.90
CA VAL A 1000 42.18 -9.00 21.26
C VAL A 1000 42.89 -8.91 19.90
N ASP A 1001 42.83 -7.75 19.25
CA ASP A 1001 43.47 -7.46 17.97
C ASP A 1001 43.68 -5.95 17.81
N GLN A 1002 44.69 -5.53 17.05
CA GLN A 1002 44.97 -4.11 16.76
C GLN A 1002 45.94 -3.98 15.57
N GLY A 1003 45.80 -2.92 14.79
CA GLY A 1003 46.68 -2.67 13.65
C GLY A 1003 46.27 -1.46 12.83
N THR A 1004 46.69 -1.40 11.57
CA THR A 1004 46.24 -0.40 10.60
C THR A 1004 45.31 -1.02 9.55
N PHE A 1005 44.35 -0.24 9.06
CA PHE A 1005 43.37 -0.71 8.07
C PHE A 1005 43.05 0.36 7.02
N ILE A 1006 42.45 -0.07 5.90
CA ILE A 1006 41.84 0.80 4.88
C ILE A 1006 40.45 0.22 4.57
N ASN A 1007 39.40 0.82 5.16
CA ASN A 1007 37.99 0.42 5.05
C ASN A 1007 37.61 -1.02 5.45
N LYS A 1008 38.57 -1.94 5.64
CA LYS A 1008 38.34 -3.36 5.96
C LYS A 1008 39.37 -3.89 6.95
N ILE A 1009 38.92 -4.68 7.93
CA ILE A 1009 39.74 -5.38 8.92
C ILE A 1009 39.53 -6.89 8.78
N ASN A 1010 40.60 -7.68 8.92
CA ASN A 1010 40.52 -9.13 8.96
C ASN A 1010 40.32 -9.60 10.41
N VAL A 1011 39.21 -10.27 10.67
CA VAL A 1011 38.78 -10.79 11.97
C VAL A 1011 38.76 -12.32 12.01
N GLN A 1012 39.50 -12.99 11.11
CA GLN A 1012 39.60 -14.46 11.03
C GLN A 1012 40.07 -15.12 12.34
N GLU A 1013 41.02 -14.50 13.05
CA GLU A 1013 41.57 -15.04 14.30
C GLU A 1013 40.67 -14.77 15.53
N LEU A 1014 39.58 -14.01 15.37
CA LEU A 1014 38.59 -13.83 16.42
C LEU A 1014 37.67 -15.05 16.49
N LYS A 1015 37.47 -15.56 17.71
CA LYS A 1015 36.50 -16.61 18.00
C LYS A 1015 35.08 -16.06 17.92
N SER A 1016 34.08 -16.94 17.79
CA SER A 1016 32.67 -16.56 17.86
C SER A 1016 32.36 -15.80 19.16
N GLY A 1017 31.74 -14.61 19.06
CA GLY A 1017 31.51 -13.73 20.21
C GLY A 1017 31.30 -12.27 19.85
N SER A 1018 30.99 -11.45 20.87
CA SER A 1018 30.79 -10.00 20.73
C SER A 1018 32.07 -9.21 20.97
N TYR A 1019 32.32 -8.24 20.11
CA TYR A 1019 33.52 -7.39 20.10
C TYR A 1019 33.16 -5.92 19.83
N PHE A 1020 34.07 -5.03 20.21
CA PHE A 1020 34.03 -3.62 19.86
C PHE A 1020 35.31 -3.27 19.11
N VAL A 1021 35.19 -2.49 18.03
CA VAL A 1021 36.30 -1.91 17.28
C VAL A 1021 36.33 -0.40 17.46
N LYS A 1022 37.45 0.11 17.96
CA LYS A 1022 37.71 1.55 18.15
C LYS A 1022 38.67 2.05 17.07
N VAL A 1023 38.36 3.21 16.49
CA VAL A 1023 39.13 3.92 15.46
C VAL A 1023 39.14 5.41 15.80
N GLY A 1024 40.32 5.94 16.16
CA GLY A 1024 40.40 7.23 16.86
C GLY A 1024 39.57 7.18 18.14
N ASP A 1025 38.76 8.20 18.42
CA ASP A 1025 37.86 8.22 19.59
C ASP A 1025 36.51 7.51 19.35
N LYS A 1026 36.21 7.09 18.12
CA LYS A 1026 34.93 6.46 17.76
C LYS A 1026 34.99 4.94 17.95
N THR A 1027 33.88 4.33 18.38
CA THR A 1027 33.78 2.87 18.59
C THR A 1027 32.52 2.32 17.93
N ALA A 1028 32.59 1.12 17.36
CA ALA A 1028 31.47 0.35 16.82
C ALA A 1028 31.45 -1.07 17.41
N GLN A 1029 30.27 -1.66 17.59
CA GLN A 1029 30.11 -3.05 18.05
C GLN A 1029 29.89 -4.00 16.87
N PHE A 1030 30.44 -5.21 16.94
CA PHE A 1030 30.10 -6.30 16.04
C PHE A 1030 30.10 -7.67 16.73
N VAL A 1031 29.43 -8.65 16.12
CA VAL A 1031 29.41 -10.05 16.55
C VAL A 1031 30.14 -10.89 15.51
N LYS A 1032 31.16 -11.66 15.90
CA LYS A 1032 31.73 -12.73 15.08
C LYS A 1032 30.88 -13.99 15.28
N GLN A 1033 30.48 -14.64 14.18
CA GLN A 1033 29.93 -16.01 14.19
C GLN A 1033 31.06 -17.02 13.96
#